data_AF-A0A922FD51-F1
#
_entry.id   AF-A0A922FD51-F1
#
_cell.length_a   1.000
_cell.length_b   1.000
_cell.length_c   1.000
_cell.angle_alpha   90.00
_cell.angle_beta   90.00
_cell.angle_gamma   90.00
#
_symmetry.space_group_name_H-M   'P 1'
#
loop_
_entity.id
_entity.type
_entity.pdbx_description
1 polymer ?
#
loop_
_entity_poly.entity_id
_entity_poly.type
_entity_poly.pdbx_seq_one_letter_code
_entity_poly.pdbx_strand_id
1 'polypeptide(L)'
;MASHGRTLNSGSSSRCLLSSVFFFLCSSVHVNCYPGDILKHGEYISRSGTLVSAKGTFELRFFTTRSNTTSPKIFVGICYKWDRDTVVWVANRDKPLPANVTGVFRIAEDGNLKVLDSTGKKYWTTTLESSSSTNRTVKLLDSGNLVLSNDHMPPSLWESFKNPTDTFLSGMEMDENLTLTSWQEDDDPGSGQYLFKQDQQGKGHYVVSKNSKPHWKNGMRGTFSSSNEMPYAVASLLWPSISEPEKKSDLLKNATKHLPTNRSSDFTRLVMNNNGQLQYLTWDERKRNWSLTWSKPEDECDIYNYCGKFGSCNINNWPILCKCLPGFEPTNPVDYWDLRDFSDGCTRNLKSTSNKIDTFLSLKMVKVSNPGSNYKVTNKTKCEKEYCLENSQCVGYSYQEAVNSGQRRDTAVSDNICWIWNDYIDNLQEEYPNQGRDLSVRVAKADLESTSRTCEPCGTYTIPYPLSTGEDCGDPMYFIFDCNASSGQVSFKAPRGTHPVVSINPSARNFVIQVINSSIIPSLNESLPFILNGTLGNYTDQFEGRLEGSRSQRKNKVSVQISWKPPMEPTCTSSTDCKDWPNSTCNETTEGKLRCLCHPNFRWDGSNLNCTKESDFPKSSEKPSTRKIQLPLIVVLPLACVTSLACIIIFMYIRKMAKRQEVIREKRKQALHALDSERHVKDLIDSVGSIEEDGQGIEVPFFDLECILTATNNFSVANRLGQGGYGPVYLGTFPGGQEIAVKRLSSVSRQGLQEFKNEAWRLWEENRVLDSMDQSLRESCNVDQFLKCVNIAFLCVQEDPNDRPHMSNIITMLDSEIATVPTPRQPAFILRKGLSSTASSSSQAQTRTEWTSSLGETSI
;
A
#
# COMPACT_ATOMS: atom_id res chain seq x y z
N MET A 1 -35.13 -91.98 12.79
CA MET A 1 -33.85 -92.67 13.07
C MET A 1 -32.91 -91.67 13.75
N ALA A 2 -32.02 -92.18 14.63
CA ALA A 2 -30.89 -91.55 15.35
C ALA A 2 -30.72 -90.00 15.33
N SER A 3 -30.39 -89.33 16.44
CA SER A 3 -30.18 -89.73 17.85
C SER A 3 -30.27 -88.44 18.69
N HIS A 4 -31.07 -88.39 19.76
CA HIS A 4 -30.67 -88.68 21.15
C HIS A 4 -29.40 -87.93 21.61
N GLY A 5 -29.41 -87.22 22.75
CA GLY A 5 -30.43 -87.12 23.81
C GLY A 5 -30.28 -85.85 24.66
N ARG A 6 -31.31 -85.46 25.43
CA ARG A 6 -31.56 -85.91 26.82
C ARG A 6 -30.48 -85.41 27.80
N THR A 7 -30.72 -84.87 29.00
CA THR A 7 -31.91 -84.62 29.86
C THR A 7 -31.42 -83.71 31.05
N LEU A 8 -32.19 -83.18 32.02
CA LEU A 8 -33.58 -83.36 32.49
C LEU A 8 -34.07 -82.06 33.23
N ASN A 9 -35.11 -82.23 34.07
CA ASN A 9 -35.72 -81.33 35.07
C ASN A 9 -34.73 -80.70 36.09
N SER A 10 -35.05 -79.67 36.89
CA SER A 10 -36.31 -79.28 37.56
C SER A 10 -36.26 -77.78 37.97
N GLY A 11 -37.28 -77.08 38.48
CA GLY A 11 -38.67 -77.42 38.80
C GLY A 11 -39.21 -76.58 39.99
N SER A 12 -40.14 -75.67 39.68
CA SER A 12 -41.12 -75.03 40.59
C SER A 12 -40.70 -73.92 41.60
N SER A 13 -41.66 -73.00 41.78
CA SER A 13 -41.92 -72.13 42.93
C SER A 13 -41.02 -70.94 43.24
N SER A 14 -41.36 -69.81 42.60
CA SER A 14 -41.60 -68.51 43.24
C SER A 14 -41.02 -68.25 44.64
N ARG A 15 -39.99 -67.40 44.72
CA ARG A 15 -40.04 -66.11 45.45
C ARG A 15 -38.80 -65.24 45.21
N CYS A 16 -39.07 -63.94 45.14
CA CYS A 16 -38.27 -62.75 45.43
C CYS A 16 -36.75 -62.85 45.70
N LEU A 17 -36.06 -61.81 45.20
CA LEU A 17 -34.66 -61.39 45.43
C LEU A 17 -33.62 -62.07 44.54
N LEU A 18 -32.63 -61.26 44.10
CA LEU A 18 -31.44 -61.61 43.29
C LEU A 18 -31.64 -61.77 41.75
N SER A 19 -31.96 -60.67 41.07
CA SER A 19 -31.53 -60.44 39.66
C SER A 19 -31.37 -58.95 39.32
N SER A 20 -30.94 -58.14 40.28
CA SER A 20 -31.09 -56.67 40.27
C SER A 20 -29.99 -55.88 39.54
N VAL A 21 -29.29 -56.45 38.55
CA VAL A 21 -28.07 -55.82 37.96
C VAL A 21 -28.05 -55.74 36.42
N PHE A 22 -28.87 -56.48 35.68
CA PHE A 22 -28.72 -56.60 34.21
C PHE A 22 -29.87 -56.03 33.34
N PHE A 23 -30.63 -55.07 33.87
CA PHE A 23 -31.73 -54.40 33.12
C PHE A 23 -31.70 -52.86 33.23
N PHE A 24 -30.51 -52.26 33.27
CA PHE A 24 -30.30 -50.80 33.38
C PHE A 24 -29.36 -50.20 32.31
N LEU A 25 -29.30 -50.81 31.11
CA LEU A 25 -28.35 -50.40 30.04
C LEU A 25 -28.99 -50.13 28.65
N CYS A 26 -30.31 -49.91 28.56
CA CYS A 26 -30.96 -49.60 27.26
C CYS A 26 -32.04 -48.50 27.32
N SER A 27 -31.97 -47.59 28.28
CA SER A 27 -32.88 -46.42 28.36
C SER A 27 -32.20 -45.10 28.71
N SER A 28 -30.88 -45.00 28.47
CA SER A 28 -30.24 -43.71 28.21
C SER A 28 -30.42 -43.32 26.73
N VAL A 29 -31.67 -43.09 26.32
CA VAL A 29 -31.91 -42.19 25.20
C VAL A 29 -31.36 -40.86 25.66
N HIS A 30 -30.18 -40.49 25.17
CA HIS A 30 -29.73 -39.11 25.25
C HIS A 30 -30.77 -38.28 24.50
N VAL A 31 -31.68 -37.67 25.27
CA VAL A 31 -32.33 -36.45 24.84
C VAL A 31 -31.18 -35.48 24.62
N ASN A 32 -30.74 -35.38 23.37
CA ASN A 32 -29.95 -34.26 22.91
C ASN A 32 -30.84 -33.04 23.13
N CYS A 33 -30.68 -32.42 24.29
CA CYS A 33 -31.22 -31.11 24.57
C CYS A 33 -30.50 -30.18 23.60
N TYR A 34 -31.11 -29.98 22.43
CA TYR A 34 -30.65 -29.00 21.47
C TYR A 34 -30.56 -27.67 22.23
N PRO A 35 -29.41 -26.97 22.17
CA PRO A 35 -29.31 -25.67 22.81
C PRO A 35 -30.43 -24.78 22.30
N GLY A 36 -31.15 -24.14 23.21
CA GLY A 36 -32.29 -23.31 22.85
C GLY A 36 -31.90 -22.18 21.90
N ASP A 37 -32.90 -21.65 21.20
CA ASP A 37 -32.80 -20.41 20.45
C ASP A 37 -33.09 -19.17 21.33
N ILE A 38 -33.51 -19.40 22.59
CA ILE A 38 -33.93 -18.40 23.57
C ILE A 38 -33.11 -18.52 24.85
N LEU A 39 -32.66 -17.37 25.37
CA LEU A 39 -32.06 -17.19 26.69
C LEU A 39 -32.96 -16.27 27.53
N LYS A 40 -33.37 -16.72 28.72
CA LYS A 40 -34.28 -15.98 29.62
C LYS A 40 -33.51 -15.23 30.71
N HIS A 41 -34.21 -14.35 31.42
CA HIS A 41 -33.66 -13.72 32.62
C HIS A 41 -33.23 -14.78 33.66
N GLY A 42 -32.03 -14.60 34.23
CA GLY A 42 -31.41 -15.57 35.15
C GLY A 42 -30.61 -16.70 34.48
N GLU A 43 -30.86 -17.00 33.21
CA GLU A 43 -30.06 -17.94 32.43
C GLU A 43 -28.77 -17.28 31.91
N TYR A 44 -27.73 -18.08 31.67
CA TYR A 44 -26.45 -17.60 31.15
C TYR A 44 -25.76 -18.63 30.26
N ILE A 45 -24.95 -18.12 29.34
CA ILE A 45 -24.06 -18.92 28.49
C ILE A 45 -22.65 -18.81 29.08
N SER A 46 -21.97 -19.93 29.27
CA SER A 46 -20.57 -20.02 29.68
C SER A 46 -19.71 -20.61 28.55
N ARG A 47 -18.41 -20.82 28.79
CA ARG A 47 -17.43 -21.25 27.76
C ARG A 47 -17.78 -22.55 27.03
N SER A 48 -18.57 -23.44 27.63
CA SER A 48 -19.06 -24.69 27.02
C SER A 48 -20.52 -24.63 26.53
N GLY A 49 -21.22 -23.53 26.80
CA GLY A 49 -22.60 -23.30 26.35
C GLY A 49 -22.66 -22.56 25.02
N THR A 50 -23.79 -22.69 24.33
CA THR A 50 -24.08 -22.00 23.06
C THR A 50 -25.57 -21.67 22.99
N LEU A 51 -25.95 -20.62 22.26
CA LEU A 51 -27.32 -20.41 21.78
C LEU A 51 -27.36 -20.77 20.28
N VAL A 52 -28.39 -21.47 19.82
CA VAL A 52 -28.45 -21.97 18.44
C VAL A 52 -29.77 -21.56 17.81
N SER A 53 -29.74 -21.01 16.59
CA SER A 53 -30.99 -20.60 15.91
C SER A 53 -31.90 -21.81 15.64
N ALA A 54 -33.21 -21.60 15.51
CA ALA A 54 -34.20 -22.68 15.44
C ALA A 54 -33.94 -23.71 14.31
N LYS A 55 -33.41 -23.30 13.16
CA LYS A 55 -32.99 -24.20 12.05
C LYS A 55 -31.57 -24.75 12.18
N GLY A 56 -30.82 -24.35 13.21
CA GLY A 56 -29.41 -24.69 13.37
C GLY A 56 -28.47 -23.91 12.44
N THR A 57 -28.90 -22.76 11.90
CA THR A 57 -28.13 -21.95 10.95
C THR A 57 -26.95 -21.24 11.63
N PHE A 58 -27.26 -20.54 12.72
CA PHE A 58 -26.31 -19.71 13.45
C PHE A 58 -26.10 -20.22 14.88
N GLU A 59 -24.91 -20.00 15.41
CA GLU A 59 -24.50 -20.40 16.76
C GLU A 59 -23.81 -19.22 17.45
N LEU A 60 -24.40 -18.73 18.56
CA LEU A 60 -23.78 -17.78 19.48
C LEU A 60 -22.93 -18.58 20.48
N ARG A 61 -21.64 -18.29 20.55
CA ARG A 61 -20.68 -19.04 21.37
C ARG A 61 -19.54 -18.17 21.89
N PHE A 62 -18.84 -18.69 22.89
CA PHE A 62 -17.49 -18.23 23.20
C PHE A 62 -16.50 -18.75 22.16
N PHE A 63 -15.53 -17.93 21.79
CA PHE A 63 -14.44 -18.30 20.89
C PHE A 63 -13.13 -17.59 21.27
N THR A 64 -12.03 -18.12 20.75
CA THR A 64 -10.70 -17.51 20.82
C THR A 64 -10.21 -17.36 19.39
N THR A 65 -9.71 -16.20 18.99
CA THR A 65 -9.02 -16.07 17.72
C THR A 65 -7.63 -16.69 17.80
N ARG A 66 -7.08 -17.05 16.63
CA ARG A 66 -5.80 -17.75 16.51
C ARG A 66 -4.63 -16.76 16.58
N SER A 67 -4.50 -16.07 17.72
CA SER A 67 -3.46 -15.07 17.89
C SER A 67 -2.13 -15.66 18.35
N ASN A 68 -1.03 -15.12 17.82
CA ASN A 68 0.35 -15.45 18.21
C ASN A 68 0.77 -14.85 19.57
N THR A 69 -0.14 -14.17 20.27
CA THR A 69 0.11 -13.57 21.58
C THR A 69 0.17 -14.62 22.71
N THR A 70 1.05 -14.40 23.69
CA THR A 70 1.27 -15.30 24.84
C THR A 70 0.06 -15.43 25.78
N SER A 71 -0.98 -14.62 25.60
CA SER A 71 -2.23 -14.64 26.37
C SER A 71 -3.45 -14.64 25.43
N PRO A 72 -4.07 -15.80 25.12
CA PRO A 72 -5.17 -15.86 24.16
C PRO A 72 -6.40 -15.08 24.63
N LYS A 73 -6.87 -14.18 23.76
CA LYS A 73 -8.07 -13.34 23.95
C LYS A 73 -9.35 -14.17 23.75
N ILE A 74 -10.33 -14.02 24.64
CA ILE A 74 -11.63 -14.68 24.56
C ILE A 74 -12.72 -13.67 24.18
N PHE A 75 -13.55 -14.07 23.24
CA PHE A 75 -14.64 -13.29 22.67
C PHE A 75 -15.97 -14.06 22.72
N VAL A 76 -17.08 -13.34 22.66
CA VAL A 76 -18.44 -13.87 22.43
C VAL A 76 -18.89 -13.40 21.05
N GLY A 77 -19.33 -14.32 20.20
CA GLY A 77 -19.74 -13.99 18.84
C GLY A 77 -20.67 -15.02 18.22
N ILE A 78 -21.25 -14.63 17.09
CA ILE A 78 -22.15 -15.46 16.27
C ILE A 78 -21.35 -15.97 15.08
N CYS A 79 -21.41 -17.27 14.81
CA CYS A 79 -20.83 -17.89 13.61
C CYS A 79 -21.89 -18.76 12.90
N TYR A 80 -21.58 -19.20 11.69
CA TYR A 80 -22.35 -20.28 11.06
C TYR A 80 -22.11 -21.58 11.83
N LYS A 81 -23.14 -22.41 12.01
CA LYS A 81 -23.00 -23.64 12.82
C LYS A 81 -22.13 -24.70 12.15
N TRP A 82 -22.17 -24.78 10.82
CA TRP A 82 -21.37 -25.71 10.00
C TRP A 82 -19.97 -25.18 9.67
N ASP A 83 -19.73 -23.88 9.82
CA ASP A 83 -18.47 -23.19 9.57
C ASP A 83 -18.21 -22.24 10.74
N ARG A 84 -17.66 -22.81 11.81
CA ARG A 84 -17.44 -22.12 13.09
C ARG A 84 -16.33 -21.07 13.02
N ASP A 85 -15.47 -21.15 12.02
CA ASP A 85 -14.35 -20.21 11.85
C ASP A 85 -14.83 -18.90 11.20
N THR A 86 -15.89 -18.95 10.37
CA THR A 86 -16.60 -17.74 9.91
C THR A 86 -17.49 -17.15 11.02
N VAL A 87 -16.90 -16.25 11.80
CA VAL A 87 -17.60 -15.37 12.75
C VAL A 87 -18.19 -14.18 11.98
N VAL A 88 -19.47 -13.86 12.22
CA VAL A 88 -20.23 -12.81 11.52
C VAL A 88 -20.64 -11.64 12.42
N TRP A 89 -20.50 -11.80 13.74
CA TRP A 89 -20.74 -10.74 14.73
C TRP A 89 -19.97 -11.03 16.03
N VAL A 90 -19.45 -9.99 16.68
CA VAL A 90 -18.67 -10.10 17.93
C VAL A 90 -19.12 -9.05 18.93
N ALA A 91 -19.49 -9.47 20.15
CA ALA A 91 -19.97 -8.59 21.20
C ALA A 91 -18.83 -7.75 21.79
N ASN A 92 -17.89 -8.40 22.49
CA ASN A 92 -16.86 -7.75 23.28
C ASN A 92 -15.57 -7.50 22.49
N ARG A 93 -15.69 -7.08 21.23
CA ARG A 93 -14.59 -7.00 20.26
C ARG A 93 -13.41 -6.13 20.71
N ASP A 94 -13.68 -4.97 21.30
CA ASP A 94 -12.65 -4.04 21.80
C ASP A 94 -12.23 -4.32 23.26
N LYS A 95 -12.90 -5.26 23.92
CA LYS A 95 -12.69 -5.60 25.35
C LYS A 95 -12.74 -7.13 25.53
N PRO A 96 -11.73 -7.86 25.01
CA PRO A 96 -11.61 -9.31 25.19
C PRO A 96 -11.52 -9.70 26.67
N LEU A 97 -12.00 -10.91 27.02
CA LEU A 97 -11.64 -11.50 28.32
C LEU A 97 -10.24 -12.15 28.23
N PRO A 98 -9.43 -12.06 29.29
CA PRO A 98 -8.17 -12.80 29.39
C PRO A 98 -8.38 -14.32 29.43
N ALA A 99 -7.39 -15.08 28.94
CA ALA A 99 -7.42 -16.54 28.82
C ALA A 99 -7.84 -17.32 30.08
N ASN A 100 -7.39 -16.82 31.23
CA ASN A 100 -7.56 -17.39 32.57
C ASN A 100 -8.87 -16.98 33.26
N VAL A 101 -9.69 -16.15 32.62
CA VAL A 101 -10.91 -15.60 33.19
C VAL A 101 -12.14 -16.36 32.68
N THR A 102 -12.97 -16.84 33.59
CA THR A 102 -14.25 -17.48 33.25
C THR A 102 -15.30 -16.42 32.94
N GLY A 103 -15.66 -16.30 31.66
CA GLY A 103 -16.71 -15.38 31.19
C GLY A 103 -18.10 -15.99 31.17
N VAL A 104 -19.12 -15.15 31.36
CA VAL A 104 -20.54 -15.48 31.12
C VAL A 104 -21.21 -14.40 30.27
N PHE A 105 -22.10 -14.83 29.37
CA PHE A 105 -22.99 -13.96 28.60
C PHE A 105 -24.42 -14.15 29.12
N ARG A 106 -25.06 -13.09 29.60
CA ARG A 106 -26.39 -13.16 30.22
C ARG A 106 -27.19 -11.87 30.12
N ILE A 107 -28.48 -11.96 30.41
CA ILE A 107 -29.27 -10.80 30.84
C ILE A 107 -28.89 -10.51 32.30
N ALA A 108 -28.44 -9.29 32.57
CA ALA A 108 -28.09 -8.83 33.91
C ALA A 108 -29.30 -8.26 34.66
N GLU A 109 -29.13 -7.92 35.94
CA GLU A 109 -30.21 -7.46 36.83
C GLU A 109 -30.81 -6.10 36.44
N ASP A 110 -30.04 -5.27 35.72
CA ASP A 110 -30.51 -4.04 35.07
C ASP A 110 -31.19 -4.29 33.72
N GLY A 111 -31.47 -5.56 33.39
CA GLY A 111 -32.14 -5.98 32.17
C GLY A 111 -31.31 -5.84 30.89
N ASN A 112 -30.05 -5.40 30.98
CA ASN A 112 -29.14 -5.29 29.84
C ASN A 112 -28.48 -6.64 29.54
N LEU A 113 -28.20 -6.88 28.26
CA LEU A 113 -27.35 -7.98 27.83
C LEU A 113 -25.89 -7.65 28.15
N LYS A 114 -25.16 -8.55 28.82
CA LYS A 114 -23.77 -8.31 29.27
C LYS A 114 -22.85 -9.50 29.07
N VAL A 115 -21.58 -9.19 28.81
CA VAL A 115 -20.44 -10.10 29.01
C VAL A 115 -19.75 -9.71 30.31
N LEU A 116 -19.77 -10.62 31.28
CA LEU A 116 -19.20 -10.45 32.62
C LEU A 116 -18.17 -11.55 32.89
N ASP A 117 -17.24 -11.30 33.82
CA ASP A 117 -16.44 -12.38 34.41
C ASP A 117 -17.00 -12.89 35.75
N SER A 118 -16.33 -13.91 36.31
CA SER A 118 -16.61 -14.48 37.64
C SER A 118 -16.54 -13.49 38.82
N THR A 119 -15.95 -12.30 38.65
CA THR A 119 -15.93 -11.23 39.66
C THR A 119 -17.04 -10.19 39.46
N GLY A 120 -17.81 -10.31 38.38
CA GLY A 120 -18.83 -9.33 37.97
C GLY A 120 -18.27 -8.16 37.14
N LYS A 121 -16.97 -8.17 36.79
CA LYS A 121 -16.36 -7.14 35.95
C LYS A 121 -16.97 -7.18 34.55
N LYS A 122 -17.35 -6.00 34.05
CA LYS A 122 -18.04 -5.82 32.76
C LYS A 122 -17.05 -5.68 31.61
N TYR A 123 -17.15 -6.58 30.63
CA TYR A 123 -16.38 -6.52 29.39
C TYR A 123 -17.21 -5.91 28.25
N TRP A 124 -18.51 -6.21 28.18
CA TRP A 124 -19.44 -5.63 27.21
C TRP A 124 -20.86 -5.49 27.81
N THR A 125 -21.64 -4.55 27.28
CA THR A 125 -23.07 -4.37 27.62
C THR A 125 -23.82 -3.72 26.46
N THR A 126 -25.11 -4.03 26.33
CA THR A 126 -26.05 -3.17 25.61
C THR A 126 -26.20 -1.82 26.32
N THR A 127 -26.59 -0.79 25.57
CA THR A 127 -26.75 0.60 26.03
C THR A 127 -28.22 0.97 26.24
N LEU A 128 -29.00 0.08 26.85
CA LEU A 128 -30.41 0.35 27.18
C LEU A 128 -30.53 0.95 28.58
N GLU A 129 -31.60 1.73 28.79
CA GLU A 129 -32.01 2.15 30.12
C GLU A 129 -32.23 0.93 31.04
N SER A 130 -31.78 1.09 32.29
CA SER A 130 -31.82 0.04 33.30
C SER A 130 -33.26 -0.31 33.68
N SER A 131 -33.58 -1.59 33.67
CA SER A 131 -34.92 -2.09 33.98
C SER A 131 -34.82 -3.41 34.73
N SER A 132 -35.45 -3.48 35.91
CA SER A 132 -35.58 -4.70 36.71
C SER A 132 -36.61 -5.71 36.16
N SER A 133 -37.03 -5.56 34.90
CA SER A 133 -38.01 -6.45 34.26
C SER A 133 -37.41 -7.84 34.04
N THR A 134 -37.98 -8.83 34.73
CA THR A 134 -37.69 -10.26 34.56
C THR A 134 -38.24 -10.84 33.24
N ASN A 135 -39.11 -10.10 32.56
CA ASN A 135 -39.79 -10.52 31.33
C ASN A 135 -38.92 -10.32 30.07
N ARG A 136 -37.69 -9.84 30.23
CA ARG A 136 -36.73 -9.71 29.12
C ARG A 136 -36.22 -11.09 28.70
N THR A 137 -36.30 -11.37 27.40
CA THR A 137 -35.75 -12.58 26.76
C THR A 137 -34.89 -12.20 25.56
N VAL A 138 -33.90 -13.04 25.27
CA VAL A 138 -32.98 -12.89 24.15
C VAL A 138 -33.17 -14.07 23.22
N LYS A 139 -33.36 -13.82 21.92
CA LYS A 139 -33.58 -14.86 20.92
C LYS A 139 -32.60 -14.71 19.75
N LEU A 140 -31.98 -15.82 19.34
CA LEU A 140 -31.17 -15.90 18.12
C LEU A 140 -32.06 -16.36 16.95
N LEU A 141 -32.34 -15.45 16.02
CA LEU A 141 -33.16 -15.74 14.84
C LEU A 141 -32.36 -16.48 13.77
N ASP A 142 -33.06 -17.18 12.87
CA ASP A 142 -32.44 -17.90 11.73
C ASP A 142 -31.78 -17.00 10.69
N SER A 143 -32.00 -15.68 10.75
CA SER A 143 -31.22 -14.68 9.99
C SER A 143 -29.84 -14.41 10.59
N GLY A 144 -29.60 -14.80 11.84
CA GLY A 144 -28.41 -14.43 12.62
C GLY A 144 -28.62 -13.19 13.50
N ASN A 145 -29.78 -12.54 13.44
CA ASN A 145 -30.10 -11.41 14.32
C ASN A 145 -30.35 -11.91 15.76
N LEU A 146 -29.61 -11.36 16.71
CA LEU A 146 -29.76 -11.59 18.14
C LEU A 146 -30.61 -10.47 18.72
N VAL A 147 -31.84 -10.79 19.13
CA VAL A 147 -32.86 -9.82 19.52
C VAL A 147 -33.15 -9.92 21.02
N LEU A 148 -33.09 -8.79 21.71
CA LEU A 148 -33.56 -8.63 23.09
C LEU A 148 -34.95 -7.97 23.07
N SER A 149 -35.96 -8.59 23.67
CA SER A 149 -37.33 -8.03 23.77
C SER A 149 -38.02 -8.43 25.08
N ASN A 150 -39.23 -7.91 25.32
CA ASN A 150 -40.08 -8.32 26.43
C ASN A 150 -41.04 -9.42 25.96
N ASP A 151 -41.08 -10.57 26.64
CA ASP A 151 -42.02 -11.69 26.40
C ASP A 151 -42.14 -12.14 24.92
N HIS A 152 -41.05 -12.01 24.14
CA HIS A 152 -41.01 -12.23 22.68
C HIS A 152 -41.96 -11.34 21.84
N MET A 153 -42.60 -10.33 22.43
CA MET A 153 -43.48 -9.40 21.72
C MET A 153 -42.68 -8.23 21.13
N PRO A 154 -43.05 -7.72 19.95
CA PRO A 154 -42.53 -6.46 19.44
C PRO A 154 -43.03 -5.27 20.29
N PRO A 155 -42.27 -4.16 20.37
CA PRO A 155 -41.03 -3.88 19.66
C PRO A 155 -39.79 -4.57 20.26
N SER A 156 -38.77 -4.77 19.45
CA SER A 156 -37.42 -5.13 19.89
C SER A 156 -36.82 -4.00 20.73
N LEU A 157 -36.12 -4.35 21.82
CA LEU A 157 -35.38 -3.39 22.65
C LEU A 157 -33.96 -3.17 22.09
N TRP A 158 -33.31 -4.24 21.64
CA TRP A 158 -31.97 -4.20 21.04
C TRP A 158 -31.80 -5.35 20.04
N GLU A 159 -30.97 -5.13 19.01
CA GLU A 159 -30.73 -6.07 17.91
C GLU A 159 -29.26 -6.03 17.47
N SER A 160 -28.63 -7.19 17.24
CA SER A 160 -27.27 -7.26 16.69
C SER A 160 -27.20 -6.72 15.26
N PHE A 161 -28.28 -6.84 14.47
CA PHE A 161 -28.35 -6.29 13.11
C PHE A 161 -28.26 -4.76 13.05
N LYS A 162 -28.61 -4.07 14.14
CA LYS A 162 -28.44 -2.60 14.29
C LYS A 162 -27.10 -2.21 14.91
N ASN A 163 -26.28 -3.20 15.31
CA ASN A 163 -24.99 -3.03 15.97
C ASN A 163 -23.95 -3.99 15.35
N PRO A 164 -23.69 -3.92 14.03
CA PRO A 164 -22.88 -4.91 13.32
C PRO A 164 -21.38 -4.76 13.63
N THR A 165 -20.60 -5.76 13.21
CA THR A 165 -19.13 -5.66 13.20
C THR A 165 -18.63 -5.30 11.81
N ASP A 166 -18.01 -6.25 11.12
CA ASP A 166 -17.35 -6.19 9.81
C ASP A 166 -18.21 -6.79 8.69
N THR A 167 -19.20 -7.61 9.05
CA THR A 167 -20.01 -8.42 8.14
C THR A 167 -21.46 -7.92 8.11
N PHE A 168 -22.03 -7.88 6.89
CA PHE A 168 -23.42 -7.61 6.59
C PHE A 168 -24.08 -8.87 6.00
N LEU A 169 -25.23 -9.24 6.56
CA LEU A 169 -25.97 -10.46 6.26
C LEU A 169 -27.31 -10.17 5.59
N SER A 170 -27.90 -11.19 4.97
CA SER A 170 -29.27 -11.09 4.45
C SER A 170 -30.28 -10.79 5.57
N GLY A 171 -31.14 -9.80 5.34
CA GLY A 171 -32.11 -9.31 6.33
C GLY A 171 -31.61 -8.14 7.18
N MET A 172 -30.36 -7.68 7.01
CA MET A 172 -29.93 -6.35 7.45
C MET A 172 -30.38 -5.30 6.43
N GLU A 173 -30.52 -4.04 6.87
CA GLU A 173 -30.82 -2.89 6.01
C GLU A 173 -29.68 -1.86 6.16
N MET A 174 -29.05 -1.46 5.06
CA MET A 174 -28.04 -0.41 5.09
C MET A 174 -28.73 0.96 5.06
N ASP A 175 -28.96 1.53 6.24
CA ASP A 175 -29.51 2.88 6.43
C ASP A 175 -28.41 3.92 6.73
N GLU A 176 -28.81 5.13 7.13
CA GLU A 176 -27.90 6.24 7.47
C GLU A 176 -27.19 6.07 8.82
N ASN A 177 -27.67 5.17 9.68
CA ASN A 177 -27.13 4.92 11.02
C ASN A 177 -26.22 3.69 11.06
N LEU A 178 -26.40 2.74 10.13
CA LEU A 178 -25.60 1.54 10.06
C LEU A 178 -24.18 1.85 9.54
N THR A 179 -23.17 1.29 10.20
CA THR A 179 -21.78 1.34 9.76
C THR A 179 -21.10 0.03 10.09
N LEU A 180 -20.52 -0.64 9.08
CA LEU A 180 -19.61 -1.76 9.32
C LEU A 180 -18.22 -1.19 9.67
N THR A 181 -17.55 -1.82 10.63
CA THR A 181 -16.19 -1.51 11.05
C THR A 181 -15.33 -2.76 10.93
N SER A 182 -14.28 -2.66 10.10
CA SER A 182 -13.32 -3.76 9.83
C SER A 182 -12.75 -4.36 11.12
N TRP A 183 -12.24 -5.59 11.05
CA TRP A 183 -11.35 -6.11 12.11
C TRP A 183 -10.05 -5.32 12.14
N GLN A 184 -9.37 -5.35 13.29
CA GLN A 184 -8.11 -4.65 13.47
C GLN A 184 -7.01 -5.33 12.68
N GLU A 185 -6.93 -6.66 12.80
CA GLU A 185 -6.08 -7.56 12.01
C GLU A 185 -6.84 -8.88 11.76
N ASP A 186 -6.31 -9.77 10.92
CA ASP A 186 -6.97 -11.02 10.55
C ASP A 186 -7.21 -11.98 11.74
N ASP A 187 -6.41 -11.85 12.81
CA ASP A 187 -6.55 -12.59 14.07
C ASP A 187 -7.08 -11.74 15.25
N ASP A 188 -7.36 -10.45 15.06
CA ASP A 188 -7.85 -9.56 16.11
C ASP A 188 -9.16 -8.86 15.70
N PRO A 189 -10.32 -9.29 16.26
CA PRO A 189 -11.61 -8.75 15.88
C PRO A 189 -11.88 -7.36 16.46
N GLY A 190 -10.94 -6.74 17.18
CA GLY A 190 -11.03 -5.34 17.62
C GLY A 190 -11.38 -4.37 16.48
N SER A 191 -11.82 -3.16 16.81
CA SER A 191 -12.22 -2.18 15.80
C SER A 191 -11.03 -1.70 14.96
N GLY A 192 -11.05 -2.02 13.67
CA GLY A 192 -10.05 -1.62 12.69
C GLY A 192 -10.21 -0.19 12.17
N GLN A 193 -9.36 0.18 11.20
CA GLN A 193 -9.28 1.55 10.68
C GLN A 193 -10.28 1.88 9.57
N TYR A 194 -10.98 0.88 9.03
CA TYR A 194 -11.88 1.04 7.89
C TYR A 194 -13.35 0.95 8.30
N LEU A 195 -14.14 1.87 7.75
CA LEU A 195 -15.58 2.04 7.98
C LEU A 195 -16.33 1.99 6.64
N PHE A 196 -17.37 1.17 6.54
CA PHE A 196 -18.25 1.08 5.38
C PHE A 196 -19.68 1.49 5.76
N LYS A 197 -20.24 2.46 5.03
CA LYS A 197 -21.55 3.07 5.31
C LYS A 197 -22.14 3.76 4.07
N GLN A 198 -23.38 4.23 4.18
CA GLN A 198 -23.98 5.14 3.21
C GLN A 198 -23.21 6.49 3.14
N ASP A 199 -23.04 7.04 1.94
CA ASP A 199 -22.41 8.35 1.71
C ASP A 199 -23.43 9.49 1.93
N GLN A 200 -22.94 10.73 2.08
CA GLN A 200 -23.76 11.94 2.30
C GLN A 200 -24.78 12.22 1.19
N GLN A 201 -24.58 11.63 0.00
CA GLN A 201 -25.47 11.72 -1.16
C GLN A 201 -26.74 10.87 -1.02
N GLY A 202 -26.88 10.11 0.07
CA GLY A 202 -28.07 9.32 0.36
C GLY A 202 -28.06 7.91 -0.28
N LYS A 203 -29.23 7.29 -0.31
CA LYS A 203 -29.42 5.89 -0.72
C LYS A 203 -28.83 5.59 -2.10
N GLY A 204 -28.20 4.42 -2.22
CA GLY A 204 -27.48 4.01 -3.43
C GLY A 204 -26.04 4.54 -3.53
N HIS A 205 -25.62 5.46 -2.66
CA HIS A 205 -24.23 5.89 -2.54
C HIS A 205 -23.60 5.31 -1.27
N TYR A 206 -22.46 4.66 -1.41
CA TYR A 206 -21.76 3.96 -0.33
C TYR A 206 -20.27 4.23 -0.41
N VAL A 207 -19.63 4.33 0.75
CA VAL A 207 -18.22 4.69 0.89
C VAL A 207 -17.54 3.75 1.88
N VAL A 208 -16.39 3.20 1.48
CA VAL A 208 -15.39 2.69 2.43
C VAL A 208 -14.47 3.86 2.73
N SER A 209 -14.24 4.15 4.01
CA SER A 209 -13.41 5.26 4.47
C SER A 209 -12.36 4.79 5.47
N LYS A 210 -11.20 5.45 5.48
CA LYS A 210 -10.10 5.25 6.42
C LYS A 210 -9.69 6.61 7.00
N ASN A 211 -9.71 6.76 8.32
CA ASN A 211 -9.40 8.03 9.00
C ASN A 211 -10.17 9.23 8.39
N SER A 212 -11.48 9.06 8.15
CA SER A 212 -12.38 10.02 7.49
C SER A 212 -12.07 10.38 6.02
N LYS A 213 -11.01 9.84 5.41
CA LYS A 213 -10.75 9.96 3.97
C LYS A 213 -11.44 8.81 3.22
N PRO A 214 -11.99 9.03 2.01
CA PRO A 214 -12.51 7.95 1.18
C PRO A 214 -11.37 7.00 0.78
N HIS A 215 -11.59 5.71 0.95
CA HIS A 215 -10.72 4.63 0.49
C HIS A 215 -11.28 3.97 -0.77
N TRP A 216 -12.61 3.84 -0.85
CA TRP A 216 -13.34 3.45 -2.07
C TRP A 216 -14.74 4.06 -2.07
N LYS A 217 -15.28 4.35 -3.26
CA LYS A 217 -16.66 4.80 -3.47
C LYS A 217 -17.30 4.00 -4.60
N ASN A 218 -18.58 3.67 -4.48
CA ASN A 218 -19.31 3.07 -5.58
C ASN A 218 -19.65 4.09 -6.68
N GLY A 219 -19.71 3.62 -7.91
CA GLY A 219 -20.20 4.38 -9.05
C GLY A 219 -21.71 4.19 -9.20
N MET A 220 -22.41 5.20 -9.73
CA MET A 220 -23.84 5.13 -9.99
C MET A 220 -24.15 5.38 -11.48
N ARG A 221 -25.05 4.57 -12.03
CA ARG A 221 -25.42 4.58 -13.44
C ARG A 221 -26.02 5.93 -13.83
N GLY A 222 -25.43 6.58 -14.84
CA GLY A 222 -25.81 7.92 -15.30
C GLY A 222 -24.91 9.06 -14.79
N THR A 223 -24.03 8.80 -13.82
CA THR A 223 -22.94 9.73 -13.46
C THR A 223 -21.79 9.66 -14.48
N PHE A 224 -20.82 10.57 -14.39
CA PHE A 224 -19.64 10.54 -15.25
C PHE A 224 -18.83 9.25 -15.02
N SER A 225 -18.64 8.87 -13.76
CA SER A 225 -17.85 7.71 -13.35
C SER A 225 -18.73 6.51 -12.95
N SER A 226 -19.41 5.90 -13.93
CA SER A 226 -20.15 4.63 -13.77
C SER A 226 -19.24 3.40 -13.59
N SER A 227 -17.93 3.60 -13.67
CA SER A 227 -16.86 2.59 -13.63
C SER A 227 -16.88 1.68 -12.39
N ASN A 228 -17.29 2.21 -11.25
CA ASN A 228 -17.36 1.50 -9.96
C ASN A 228 -18.78 0.99 -9.65
N GLU A 229 -19.63 0.74 -10.67
CA GLU A 229 -20.98 0.20 -10.48
C GLU A 229 -20.96 -1.11 -9.66
N MET A 230 -21.72 -1.11 -8.57
CA MET A 230 -21.85 -2.26 -7.68
C MET A 230 -22.80 -3.29 -8.29
N PRO A 231 -22.45 -4.60 -8.31
CA PRO A 231 -23.32 -5.62 -8.91
C PRO A 231 -24.71 -5.65 -8.29
N TYR A 232 -25.74 -5.91 -9.10
CA TYR A 232 -27.13 -5.90 -8.65
C TYR A 232 -27.36 -6.75 -7.38
N ALA A 233 -26.75 -7.94 -7.30
CA ALA A 233 -26.85 -8.82 -6.13
C ALA A 233 -26.34 -8.17 -4.82
N VAL A 234 -25.29 -7.34 -4.90
CA VAL A 234 -24.73 -6.62 -3.74
C VAL A 234 -25.60 -5.40 -3.42
N ALA A 235 -26.07 -4.67 -4.44
CA ALA A 235 -27.00 -3.56 -4.26
C ALA A 235 -28.34 -4.01 -3.63
N SER A 236 -28.90 -5.13 -4.08
CA SER A 236 -30.13 -5.71 -3.53
C SER A 236 -29.94 -6.32 -2.13
N LEU A 237 -28.72 -6.70 -1.75
CA LEU A 237 -28.41 -7.13 -0.38
C LEU A 237 -28.44 -5.93 0.57
N LEU A 238 -27.82 -4.82 0.20
CA LEU A 238 -27.75 -3.60 1.01
C LEU A 238 -29.10 -2.87 1.09
N TRP A 239 -29.86 -2.89 0.00
CA TRP A 239 -31.16 -2.24 -0.11
C TRP A 239 -32.18 -3.19 -0.77
N PRO A 240 -32.87 -4.02 0.02
CA PRO A 240 -33.89 -4.96 -0.49
C PRO A 240 -35.11 -4.27 -1.12
N SER A 241 -35.37 -3.03 -0.73
CA SER A 241 -36.51 -2.22 -1.18
C SER A 241 -36.28 -1.51 -2.53
N ILE A 242 -35.41 -2.02 -3.40
CA ILE A 242 -35.50 -1.71 -4.84
C ILE A 242 -36.76 -2.39 -5.33
N SER A 243 -37.85 -1.63 -5.44
CA SER A 243 -38.99 -2.02 -6.26
C SER A 243 -38.48 -2.34 -7.66
N GLU A 244 -38.87 -3.48 -8.24
CA GLU A 244 -38.59 -3.73 -9.66
C GLU A 244 -39.03 -2.50 -10.47
N PRO A 245 -38.13 -1.86 -11.25
CA PRO A 245 -38.57 -0.82 -12.14
C PRO A 245 -39.45 -1.44 -13.21
N GLU A 246 -40.76 -1.19 -13.12
CA GLU A 246 -41.69 -1.51 -14.18
C GLU A 246 -41.15 -1.00 -15.52
N LYS A 247 -41.16 -1.89 -16.53
CA LYS A 247 -40.41 -1.87 -17.79
C LYS A 247 -39.03 -2.51 -17.68
N LYS A 248 -38.97 -3.71 -18.27
CA LYS A 248 -37.83 -4.24 -19.04
C LYS A 248 -37.33 -3.20 -20.05
N SER A 249 -36.59 -2.21 -19.59
CA SER A 249 -35.56 -1.56 -20.38
C SER A 249 -34.37 -2.51 -20.50
N ASP A 250 -33.54 -2.36 -21.53
CA ASP A 250 -32.44 -3.29 -21.82
C ASP A 250 -31.27 -3.27 -20.80
N LEU A 251 -31.48 -2.62 -19.65
CA LEU A 251 -30.57 -2.51 -18.50
C LEU A 251 -30.08 -3.86 -17.95
N LEU A 252 -30.85 -4.95 -18.14
CA LEU A 252 -30.62 -6.26 -17.49
C LEU A 252 -30.11 -7.39 -18.42
N LYS A 253 -30.01 -7.19 -19.74
CA LYS A 253 -29.56 -8.23 -20.68
C LYS A 253 -28.04 -8.33 -20.83
N ASN A 254 -27.31 -7.24 -20.53
CA ASN A 254 -25.87 -7.14 -20.79
C ASN A 254 -25.00 -7.17 -19.52
N ALA A 255 -25.57 -6.89 -18.34
CA ALA A 255 -24.87 -7.02 -17.04
C ALA A 255 -24.73 -8.48 -16.57
N THR A 256 -25.41 -9.43 -17.23
CA THR A 256 -25.51 -10.85 -16.88
C THR A 256 -24.41 -11.73 -17.50
N LYS A 257 -23.38 -11.16 -18.14
CA LYS A 257 -22.34 -11.95 -18.84
C LYS A 257 -21.34 -12.70 -17.94
N HIS A 258 -21.26 -12.40 -16.63
CA HIS A 258 -20.23 -13.01 -15.75
C HIS A 258 -20.70 -13.57 -14.40
N LEU A 259 -21.98 -13.46 -14.02
CA LEU A 259 -22.52 -14.25 -12.90
C LEU A 259 -23.47 -15.32 -13.45
N PRO A 260 -23.19 -16.62 -13.27
CA PRO A 260 -24.10 -17.68 -13.69
C PRO A 260 -25.38 -17.59 -12.86
N THR A 261 -26.53 -17.63 -13.54
CA THR A 261 -27.88 -17.62 -12.95
C THR A 261 -28.26 -18.93 -12.25
N ASN A 262 -27.28 -19.69 -11.78
CA ASN A 262 -27.48 -20.92 -11.02
C ASN A 262 -27.89 -20.58 -9.57
N ARG A 263 -29.06 -21.11 -9.16
CA ARG A 263 -29.51 -21.16 -7.76
C ARG A 263 -28.54 -22.02 -6.93
N SER A 264 -27.46 -21.44 -6.39
CA SER A 264 -26.36 -22.25 -5.84
C SER A 264 -25.73 -21.77 -4.53
N SER A 265 -26.41 -20.89 -3.76
CA SER A 265 -26.23 -20.76 -2.30
C SER A 265 -27.29 -19.86 -1.69
N ASP A 266 -28.05 -20.32 -0.69
CA ASP A 266 -28.92 -19.45 0.12
C ASP A 266 -28.09 -18.52 1.04
N PHE A 267 -26.81 -18.84 1.26
CA PHE A 267 -25.90 -18.11 2.14
C PHE A 267 -24.96 -17.20 1.36
N THR A 268 -25.21 -15.90 1.48
CA THR A 268 -24.33 -14.84 0.96
C THR A 268 -24.03 -13.85 2.08
N ARG A 269 -22.84 -13.24 2.04
CA ARG A 269 -22.43 -12.20 3.00
C ARG A 269 -21.54 -11.17 2.32
N LEU A 270 -21.59 -9.95 2.83
CA LEU A 270 -20.69 -8.87 2.45
C LEU A 270 -19.81 -8.55 3.67
N VAL A 271 -18.49 -8.67 3.55
CA VAL A 271 -17.54 -8.50 4.67
C VAL A 271 -16.47 -7.48 4.31
N MET A 272 -16.02 -6.68 5.28
CA MET A 272 -14.90 -5.75 5.11
C MET A 272 -13.68 -6.21 5.93
N ASN A 273 -12.61 -6.59 5.24
CA ASN A 273 -11.37 -7.06 5.90
C ASN A 273 -10.54 -5.90 6.51
N ASN A 274 -9.49 -6.26 7.26
CA ASN A 274 -8.53 -5.34 7.90
C ASN A 274 -7.87 -4.34 6.91
N ASN A 275 -7.73 -4.72 5.64
CA ASN A 275 -7.16 -3.90 4.57
C ASN A 275 -8.16 -2.89 3.95
N GLY A 276 -9.44 -2.95 4.32
CA GLY A 276 -10.49 -2.10 3.75
C GLY A 276 -11.12 -2.62 2.46
N GLN A 277 -10.87 -3.88 2.10
CA GLN A 277 -11.54 -4.51 0.97
C GLN A 277 -12.91 -5.03 1.39
N LEU A 278 -13.94 -4.52 0.72
CA LEU A 278 -15.30 -5.01 0.81
C LEU A 278 -15.46 -6.20 -0.14
N GLN A 279 -15.77 -7.37 0.40
CA GLN A 279 -15.82 -8.67 -0.29
C GLN A 279 -17.23 -9.25 -0.23
N TYR A 280 -17.79 -9.57 -1.39
CA TYR A 280 -19.04 -10.31 -1.52
C TYR A 280 -18.76 -11.79 -1.72
N LEU A 281 -19.17 -12.58 -0.73
CA LEU A 281 -18.87 -14.01 -0.60
C LEU A 281 -20.15 -14.83 -0.71
N THR A 282 -20.09 -15.91 -1.49
CA THR A 282 -21.17 -16.87 -1.69
C THR A 282 -20.70 -18.27 -1.28
N TRP A 283 -21.48 -19.03 -0.52
CA TRP A 283 -21.06 -20.34 0.00
C TRP A 283 -21.12 -21.43 -1.07
N ASP A 284 -19.97 -21.95 -1.53
CA ASP A 284 -19.93 -23.07 -2.47
C ASP A 284 -20.13 -24.39 -1.69
N GLU A 285 -21.36 -24.92 -1.69
CA GLU A 285 -21.70 -26.19 -1.01
C GLU A 285 -20.88 -27.39 -1.49
N ARG A 286 -20.42 -27.39 -2.76
CA ARG A 286 -19.64 -28.50 -3.33
C ARG A 286 -18.21 -28.48 -2.83
N LYS A 287 -17.62 -27.28 -2.68
CA LYS A 287 -16.28 -27.09 -2.11
C LYS A 287 -16.28 -26.99 -0.59
N ARG A 288 -17.45 -26.77 0.04
CA ARG A 288 -17.62 -26.42 1.46
C ARG A 288 -16.73 -25.24 1.88
N ASN A 289 -16.74 -24.19 1.06
CA ASN A 289 -15.92 -22.99 1.28
C ASN A 289 -16.62 -21.74 0.74
N TRP A 290 -16.26 -20.57 1.27
CA TRP A 290 -16.67 -19.29 0.72
C TRP A 290 -15.95 -19.03 -0.61
N SER A 291 -16.73 -18.71 -1.65
CA SER A 291 -16.20 -18.25 -2.93
C SER A 291 -16.29 -16.73 -3.01
N LEU A 292 -15.17 -16.08 -3.33
CA LEU A 292 -15.14 -14.65 -3.64
C LEU A 292 -15.79 -14.43 -5.00
N THR A 293 -16.88 -13.66 -5.01
CA THR A 293 -17.70 -13.42 -6.21
C THR A 293 -17.59 -11.97 -6.68
N TRP A 294 -17.26 -11.04 -5.77
CA TRP A 294 -16.91 -9.65 -6.10
C TRP A 294 -16.12 -9.03 -4.94
N SER A 295 -15.23 -8.08 -5.23
CA SER A 295 -14.52 -7.30 -4.20
C SER A 295 -14.13 -5.92 -4.68
N LYS A 296 -14.19 -4.91 -3.80
CA LYS A 296 -13.60 -3.58 -4.06
C LYS A 296 -12.92 -2.97 -2.82
N PRO A 297 -11.84 -2.19 -2.97
CA PRO A 297 -11.06 -2.00 -4.21
C PRO A 297 -10.45 -3.34 -4.70
N GLU A 298 -10.43 -3.56 -6.01
CA GLU A 298 -9.96 -4.82 -6.62
C GLU A 298 -8.44 -4.85 -6.78
N ASP A 299 -7.87 -3.67 -6.98
CA ASP A 299 -6.45 -3.39 -7.10
C ASP A 299 -6.11 -1.98 -6.56
N GLU A 300 -4.85 -1.61 -6.62
CA GLU A 300 -4.32 -0.33 -6.12
C GLU A 300 -4.85 0.89 -6.87
N CYS A 301 -5.10 0.79 -8.20
CA CYS A 301 -5.70 1.89 -8.97
C CYS A 301 -7.20 2.06 -8.70
N ASP A 302 -7.83 1.05 -8.11
CA ASP A 302 -9.22 1.10 -7.64
C ASP A 302 -9.36 1.75 -6.25
N ILE A 303 -8.25 1.96 -5.53
CA ILE A 303 -8.21 2.76 -4.31
C ILE A 303 -8.47 4.23 -4.68
N TYR A 304 -9.40 4.87 -3.98
CA TYR A 304 -9.81 6.23 -4.27
C TYR A 304 -8.61 7.20 -4.25
N ASN A 305 -8.36 7.83 -5.40
CA ASN A 305 -7.30 8.81 -5.61
C ASN A 305 -5.87 8.31 -5.27
N TYR A 306 -5.55 7.06 -5.62
CA TYR A 306 -4.25 6.44 -5.33
C TYR A 306 -3.02 7.26 -5.80
N CYS A 307 -3.07 7.84 -7.00
CA CYS A 307 -1.97 8.64 -7.57
C CYS A 307 -2.01 10.14 -7.24
N GLY A 308 -2.94 10.56 -6.36
CA GLY A 308 -3.15 11.95 -6.03
C GLY A 308 -3.68 12.82 -7.18
N LYS A 309 -3.79 14.12 -6.91
CA LYS A 309 -4.23 15.13 -7.89
C LYS A 309 -3.28 15.18 -9.10
N PHE A 310 -3.83 15.30 -10.31
CA PHE A 310 -3.09 15.39 -11.58
C PHE A 310 -2.08 14.24 -11.84
N GLY A 311 -2.18 13.14 -11.09
CA GLY A 311 -1.49 11.88 -11.35
C GLY A 311 -2.46 10.85 -11.92
N SER A 312 -2.02 10.07 -12.91
CA SER A 312 -2.80 9.00 -13.52
C SER A 312 -2.30 7.62 -13.08
N CYS A 313 -3.22 6.68 -12.86
CA CYS A 313 -2.94 5.31 -12.46
C CYS A 313 -3.13 4.34 -13.63
N ASN A 314 -2.17 3.45 -13.86
CA ASN A 314 -2.35 2.29 -14.72
C ASN A 314 -1.84 1.02 -14.03
N ILE A 315 -2.73 0.04 -13.82
CA ILE A 315 -2.40 -1.23 -13.17
C ILE A 315 -1.45 -2.10 -14.03
N ASN A 316 -1.34 -1.80 -15.32
CA ASN A 316 -0.38 -2.43 -16.22
C ASN A 316 1.05 -1.87 -16.08
N ASN A 317 1.24 -0.72 -15.43
CA ASN A 317 2.53 -0.01 -15.35
C ASN A 317 3.41 -0.48 -14.19
N TRP A 318 3.46 -1.79 -13.92
CA TRP A 318 4.30 -2.32 -12.84
C TRP A 318 5.80 -2.05 -13.14
N PRO A 319 6.62 -1.61 -12.17
CA PRO A 319 6.34 -1.44 -10.74
C PRO A 319 5.99 0.00 -10.29
N ILE A 320 5.74 0.92 -11.23
CA ILE A 320 5.42 2.33 -10.96
C ILE A 320 4.05 2.65 -11.57
N LEU A 321 2.99 2.38 -10.79
CA LEU A 321 1.61 2.47 -11.27
C LEU A 321 1.16 3.90 -11.61
N CYS A 322 1.83 4.90 -11.02
CA CYS A 322 1.46 6.31 -11.11
C CYS A 322 2.44 7.12 -11.97
N LYS A 323 1.91 8.06 -12.75
CA LYS A 323 2.69 9.09 -13.47
C LYS A 323 1.98 10.45 -13.41
N CYS A 324 2.73 11.55 -13.42
CA CYS A 324 2.17 12.89 -13.55
C CYS A 324 1.72 13.13 -14.98
N LEU A 325 0.63 13.88 -15.14
CA LEU A 325 0.19 14.30 -16.47
C LEU A 325 1.23 15.23 -17.14
N PRO A 326 1.38 15.19 -18.48
CA PRO A 326 2.14 16.16 -19.23
C PRO A 326 1.84 17.62 -18.82
N GLY A 327 2.89 18.37 -18.51
CA GLY A 327 2.83 19.73 -17.96
C GLY A 327 2.71 19.82 -16.43
N PHE A 328 2.80 18.68 -15.72
CA PHE A 328 2.85 18.60 -14.27
C PHE A 328 4.07 17.81 -13.80
N GLU A 329 4.61 18.19 -12.64
CA GLU A 329 5.72 17.55 -11.94
C GLU A 329 5.27 17.04 -10.57
N PRO A 330 5.89 16.00 -9.99
CA PRO A 330 5.56 15.52 -8.65
C PRO A 330 5.67 16.64 -7.60
N THR A 331 4.65 16.78 -6.74
CA THR A 331 4.67 17.78 -5.65
C THR A 331 5.88 17.56 -4.72
N ASN A 332 6.28 16.29 -4.53
CA ASN A 332 7.40 15.86 -3.71
C ASN A 332 8.21 14.77 -4.47
N PRO A 333 9.24 15.15 -5.25
CA PRO A 333 9.95 14.22 -6.11
C PRO A 333 10.67 13.06 -5.39
N VAL A 334 11.12 13.25 -4.15
CA VAL A 334 11.81 12.21 -3.37
C VAL A 334 10.82 11.11 -3.01
N ASP A 335 9.70 11.46 -2.39
CA ASP A 335 8.75 10.46 -1.92
C ASP A 335 8.03 9.78 -3.10
N TYR A 336 7.89 10.47 -4.24
CA TYR A 336 7.35 9.96 -5.49
C TYR A 336 8.23 8.85 -6.12
N TRP A 337 9.54 9.09 -6.29
CA TRP A 337 10.43 8.16 -6.99
C TRP A 337 11.10 7.14 -6.07
N ASP A 338 11.50 7.52 -4.85
CA ASP A 338 12.24 6.64 -3.93
C ASP A 338 11.33 5.87 -2.95
N LEU A 339 10.23 6.48 -2.50
CA LEU A 339 9.29 5.84 -1.56
C LEU A 339 8.05 5.23 -2.24
N ARG A 340 7.79 5.58 -3.51
CA ARG A 340 6.54 5.25 -4.23
C ARG A 340 5.28 5.71 -3.49
N ASP A 341 5.38 6.85 -2.81
CA ASP A 341 4.23 7.53 -2.22
C ASP A 341 3.74 8.60 -3.21
N PHE A 342 2.52 8.42 -3.70
CA PHE A 342 1.90 9.28 -4.70
C PHE A 342 0.80 10.18 -4.09
N SER A 343 0.64 10.18 -2.77
CA SER A 343 -0.49 10.84 -2.09
C SER A 343 -0.53 12.36 -2.25
N ASP A 344 0.63 13.02 -2.38
CA ASP A 344 0.73 14.45 -2.66
C ASP A 344 0.38 14.83 -4.12
N GLY A 345 0.28 13.84 -5.01
CA GLY A 345 0.04 14.00 -6.44
C GLY A 345 1.08 14.90 -7.13
N CYS A 346 0.60 15.66 -8.12
CA CYS A 346 1.41 16.48 -8.99
C CYS A 346 0.96 17.95 -8.97
N THR A 347 1.88 18.85 -9.32
CA THR A 347 1.68 20.30 -9.45
C THR A 347 2.07 20.78 -10.84
N ARG A 348 1.48 21.89 -11.30
CA ARG A 348 1.83 22.49 -12.61
C ARG A 348 3.29 22.94 -12.61
N ASN A 349 3.96 22.76 -13.73
CA ASN A 349 5.35 23.18 -13.91
C ASN A 349 5.50 24.70 -13.70
N LEU A 350 6.42 25.11 -12.82
CA LEU A 350 6.62 26.54 -12.51
C LEU A 350 7.31 27.35 -13.62
N LYS A 351 7.80 26.69 -14.68
CA LYS A 351 8.59 27.30 -15.75
C LYS A 351 7.74 28.17 -16.69
N SER A 352 6.45 27.90 -16.86
CA SER A 352 5.56 28.60 -17.79
C SER A 352 4.78 29.79 -17.18
N THR A 353 5.48 30.67 -16.45
CA THR A 353 4.88 31.94 -15.96
C THR A 353 4.86 33.07 -16.99
N SER A 354 5.51 32.89 -18.14
CA SER A 354 5.58 33.87 -19.23
C SER A 354 4.74 33.42 -20.43
N ASN A 355 3.78 34.26 -20.85
CA ASN A 355 2.76 34.01 -21.89
C ASN A 355 1.77 32.87 -21.60
N LYS A 356 0.64 33.23 -20.98
CA LYS A 356 -0.53 32.36 -20.70
C LYS A 356 -1.33 32.01 -21.95
N ILE A 357 -0.75 31.27 -22.88
CA ILE A 357 -1.52 30.59 -23.93
C ILE A 357 -1.85 29.20 -23.41
N ASP A 358 -3.06 29.05 -22.87
CA ASP A 358 -3.58 27.76 -22.43
C ASP A 358 -3.99 26.90 -23.63
N THR A 359 -3.78 25.59 -23.50
CA THR A 359 -4.23 24.55 -24.43
C THR A 359 -4.79 23.37 -23.63
N PHE A 360 -5.18 22.30 -24.32
CA PHE A 360 -5.76 21.11 -23.70
C PHE A 360 -4.97 19.84 -24.05
N LEU A 361 -4.54 19.13 -23.01
CA LEU A 361 -4.07 17.75 -23.11
C LEU A 361 -5.29 16.82 -23.22
N SER A 362 -5.40 16.08 -24.33
CA SER A 362 -6.52 15.18 -24.60
C SER A 362 -6.18 13.74 -24.18
N LEU A 363 -6.84 13.26 -23.12
CA LEU A 363 -6.74 11.89 -22.61
C LEU A 363 -7.91 11.05 -23.12
N LYS A 364 -7.66 9.77 -23.42
CA LYS A 364 -8.63 8.82 -23.98
C LYS A 364 -8.90 7.66 -23.03
N MET A 365 -10.13 7.16 -23.04
CA MET A 365 -10.56 5.99 -22.26
C MET A 365 -10.17 6.05 -20.77
N VAL A 366 -10.27 7.23 -20.14
CA VAL A 366 -9.93 7.41 -18.71
C VAL A 366 -11.16 7.30 -17.81
N LYS A 367 -10.95 6.79 -16.61
CA LYS A 367 -11.84 6.94 -15.43
C LYS A 367 -11.29 8.08 -14.60
N VAL A 368 -12.16 8.93 -14.05
CA VAL A 368 -11.81 10.11 -13.23
C VAL A 368 -12.89 10.31 -12.16
N SER A 369 -12.64 11.15 -11.16
CA SER A 369 -13.65 11.61 -10.22
C SER A 369 -14.86 12.28 -10.92
N ASN A 370 -15.97 12.40 -10.20
CA ASN A 370 -17.14 13.10 -10.74
C ASN A 370 -16.86 14.61 -10.90
N PRO A 371 -17.31 15.23 -12.00
CA PRO A 371 -17.13 16.65 -12.29
C PRO A 371 -17.89 17.55 -11.31
N GLY A 372 -17.41 18.78 -11.14
CA GLY A 372 -18.04 19.78 -10.29
C GLY A 372 -19.32 20.37 -10.88
N SER A 373 -19.44 20.44 -12.21
CA SER A 373 -20.67 20.87 -12.89
C SER A 373 -20.85 20.21 -14.26
N ASN A 374 -22.08 20.29 -14.80
CA ASN A 374 -22.39 19.88 -16.17
C ASN A 374 -23.37 20.85 -16.84
N TYR A 375 -23.28 20.94 -18.16
CA TYR A 375 -24.03 21.87 -19.00
C TYR A 375 -24.49 21.16 -20.29
N LYS A 376 -25.70 21.47 -20.76
CA LYS A 376 -26.15 21.06 -22.09
C LYS A 376 -25.55 22.00 -23.12
N VAL A 377 -24.92 21.46 -24.17
CA VAL A 377 -24.21 22.23 -25.19
C VAL A 377 -24.58 21.81 -26.60
N THR A 378 -24.38 22.69 -27.59
CA THR A 378 -24.62 22.33 -29.00
C THR A 378 -23.46 21.58 -29.63
N ASN A 379 -22.21 21.86 -29.23
CA ASN A 379 -21.00 21.22 -29.75
C ASN A 379 -19.84 21.24 -28.74
N LYS A 380 -18.75 20.53 -29.04
CA LYS A 380 -17.53 20.50 -28.23
C LYS A 380 -16.91 21.90 -28.03
N THR A 381 -16.91 22.74 -29.06
CA THR A 381 -16.24 24.05 -29.05
C THR A 381 -16.79 24.99 -27.97
N LYS A 382 -18.09 24.93 -27.66
CA LYS A 382 -18.67 25.66 -26.52
C LYS A 382 -18.10 25.18 -25.19
N CYS A 383 -18.03 23.86 -24.98
CA CYS A 383 -17.48 23.27 -23.76
C CYS A 383 -16.03 23.71 -23.53
N GLU A 384 -15.24 23.75 -24.60
CA GLU A 384 -13.85 24.21 -24.58
C GLU A 384 -13.70 25.71 -24.29
N LYS A 385 -14.38 26.58 -25.06
CA LYS A 385 -14.15 28.03 -25.03
C LYS A 385 -14.96 28.73 -23.95
N GLU A 386 -16.29 28.63 -24.05
CA GLU A 386 -17.29 29.34 -23.22
C GLU A 386 -17.29 28.82 -21.78
N TYR A 387 -17.22 27.50 -21.58
CA TYR A 387 -17.31 26.90 -20.24
C TYR A 387 -15.97 26.61 -19.56
N CYS A 388 -14.87 26.51 -20.33
CA CYS A 388 -13.56 26.19 -19.76
C CYS A 388 -12.49 27.27 -19.93
N LEU A 389 -12.16 27.73 -21.15
CA LEU A 389 -11.10 28.75 -21.32
C LEU A 389 -11.46 30.09 -20.66
N GLU A 390 -12.69 30.57 -20.85
CA GLU A 390 -13.19 31.80 -20.24
C GLU A 390 -13.36 31.69 -18.70
N ASN A 391 -13.62 30.48 -18.19
CA ASN A 391 -13.68 30.20 -16.76
C ASN A 391 -12.27 29.96 -16.19
N SER A 392 -11.73 30.95 -15.48
CA SER A 392 -10.38 30.85 -14.86
C SER A 392 -10.21 29.72 -13.84
N GLN A 393 -11.29 29.15 -13.30
CA GLN A 393 -11.23 27.99 -12.41
C GLN A 393 -11.21 26.65 -13.17
N CYS A 394 -11.70 26.60 -14.42
CA CYS A 394 -11.76 25.32 -15.14
C CYS A 394 -10.35 24.74 -15.34
N VAL A 395 -10.12 23.53 -14.80
CA VAL A 395 -8.88 22.75 -14.95
C VAL A 395 -9.02 21.64 -16.00
N GLY A 396 -10.23 21.33 -16.43
CA GLY A 396 -10.48 20.38 -17.51
C GLY A 396 -11.97 20.18 -17.80
N TYR A 397 -12.24 19.62 -18.98
CA TYR A 397 -13.59 19.33 -19.44
C TYR A 397 -13.70 17.97 -20.13
N SER A 398 -14.91 17.43 -20.21
CA SER A 398 -15.23 16.28 -21.06
C SER A 398 -16.52 16.55 -21.85
N TYR A 399 -16.52 16.20 -23.13
CA TYR A 399 -17.67 16.39 -24.02
C TYR A 399 -18.25 15.03 -24.41
N GLN A 400 -19.54 14.86 -24.17
CA GLN A 400 -20.31 13.68 -24.56
C GLN A 400 -21.35 14.07 -25.62
N GLU A 401 -21.24 13.45 -26.79
CA GLU A 401 -22.24 13.59 -27.85
C GLU A 401 -23.48 12.71 -27.58
N ALA A 402 -24.62 13.20 -28.04
CA ALA A 402 -25.92 12.56 -28.02
C ALA A 402 -25.93 11.24 -28.80
N VAL A 403 -26.32 10.14 -28.15
CA VAL A 403 -26.49 8.85 -28.85
C VAL A 403 -27.87 8.81 -29.49
N ASN A 404 -27.92 9.05 -30.80
CA ASN A 404 -29.14 8.89 -31.60
C ASN A 404 -29.58 7.41 -31.64
N SER A 405 -30.42 7.00 -30.68
CA SER A 405 -31.03 5.67 -30.69
C SER A 405 -32.06 5.57 -31.82
N GLY A 406 -31.64 5.03 -32.97
CA GLY A 406 -32.41 4.99 -34.22
C GLY A 406 -33.69 4.13 -34.24
N GLN A 407 -34.31 3.85 -33.09
CA GLN A 407 -35.55 3.05 -32.99
C GLN A 407 -36.52 3.57 -31.91
N ARG A 408 -37.17 4.71 -32.18
CA ARG A 408 -38.61 5.01 -31.95
C ARG A 408 -38.87 6.49 -32.28
N ARG A 409 -40.03 6.80 -32.88
CA ARG A 409 -40.34 8.16 -33.38
C ARG A 409 -40.80 9.16 -32.30
N ASP A 410 -40.90 8.76 -31.04
CA ASP A 410 -41.50 9.54 -29.95
C ASP A 410 -40.67 9.55 -28.65
N THR A 411 -39.34 9.56 -28.75
CA THR A 411 -38.45 9.73 -27.59
C THR A 411 -37.53 10.91 -27.79
N ALA A 412 -37.46 11.78 -26.76
CA ALA A 412 -36.72 13.04 -26.80
C ALA A 412 -35.27 12.89 -27.28
N VAL A 413 -34.83 13.82 -28.12
CA VAL A 413 -33.42 13.96 -28.49
C VAL A 413 -32.61 14.14 -27.21
N SER A 414 -31.66 13.24 -26.94
CA SER A 414 -30.70 13.44 -25.85
C SER A 414 -29.82 14.65 -26.20
N ASP A 415 -29.65 15.59 -25.28
CA ASP A 415 -28.74 16.72 -25.49
C ASP A 415 -27.27 16.28 -25.39
N ASN A 416 -26.36 16.98 -26.07
CA ASN A 416 -24.92 16.81 -25.82
C ASN A 416 -24.57 17.41 -24.45
N ILE A 417 -23.71 16.74 -23.69
CA ILE A 417 -23.37 17.14 -22.32
C ILE A 417 -21.89 17.52 -22.23
N CYS A 418 -21.63 18.69 -21.66
CA CYS A 418 -20.34 19.19 -21.25
C CYS A 418 -20.16 18.99 -19.75
N TRP A 419 -19.07 18.37 -19.33
CA TRP A 419 -18.73 18.09 -17.93
C TRP A 419 -17.47 18.91 -17.56
N ILE A 420 -17.47 19.59 -16.41
CA ILE A 420 -16.43 20.57 -16.04
C ILE A 420 -15.84 20.27 -14.64
N TRP A 421 -14.51 20.35 -14.53
CA TRP A 421 -13.75 20.30 -13.28
C TRP A 421 -13.14 21.68 -12.98
N ASN A 422 -13.31 22.19 -11.76
CA ASN A 422 -12.97 23.59 -11.37
C ASN A 422 -11.85 23.73 -10.32
N ASP A 423 -11.35 22.65 -9.72
CA ASP A 423 -10.29 22.73 -8.69
C ASP A 423 -9.06 21.90 -9.11
N TYR A 424 -9.28 20.59 -9.26
CA TYR A 424 -8.26 19.63 -9.67
C TYR A 424 -8.91 18.43 -10.35
N ILE A 425 -8.06 17.57 -10.91
CA ILE A 425 -8.42 16.27 -11.46
C ILE A 425 -7.82 15.22 -10.53
N ASP A 426 -8.64 14.35 -9.98
CA ASP A 426 -8.26 13.30 -9.04
C ASP A 426 -8.89 11.95 -9.42
N ASN A 427 -8.43 10.86 -8.79
CA ASN A 427 -8.94 9.52 -9.03
C ASN A 427 -8.89 9.10 -10.52
N LEU A 428 -7.81 9.51 -11.22
CA LEU A 428 -7.61 9.31 -12.65
C LEU A 428 -6.97 7.93 -12.92
N GLN A 429 -7.63 7.09 -13.70
CA GLN A 429 -7.17 5.76 -14.11
C GLN A 429 -7.22 5.63 -15.64
N GLU A 430 -6.17 5.04 -16.20
CA GLU A 430 -5.95 4.87 -17.65
C GLU A 430 -6.50 3.56 -18.19
N GLU A 431 -6.58 3.47 -19.53
CA GLU A 431 -6.92 2.27 -20.30
C GLU A 431 -8.22 1.58 -19.83
N TYR A 432 -9.18 2.33 -19.28
CA TYR A 432 -10.34 1.77 -18.58
C TYR A 432 -11.35 1.16 -19.58
N PRO A 433 -11.39 -0.18 -19.78
CA PRO A 433 -12.01 -0.75 -20.96
C PRO A 433 -13.53 -0.64 -20.91
N ASN A 434 -14.17 -0.44 -22.08
CA ASN A 434 -15.62 -0.44 -22.27
C ASN A 434 -16.42 0.66 -21.53
N GLN A 435 -15.82 1.43 -20.61
CA GLN A 435 -16.50 2.47 -19.83
C GLN A 435 -15.69 3.76 -19.62
N GLY A 436 -14.40 3.80 -19.97
CA GLY A 436 -13.59 5.02 -19.93
C GLY A 436 -14.13 6.10 -20.86
N ARG A 437 -13.89 7.37 -20.50
CA ARG A 437 -14.34 8.55 -21.24
C ARG A 437 -13.14 9.40 -21.68
N ASP A 438 -13.36 10.30 -22.63
CA ASP A 438 -12.36 11.27 -23.04
C ASP A 438 -12.31 12.44 -22.06
N LEU A 439 -11.13 12.98 -21.77
CA LEU A 439 -10.93 14.09 -20.84
C LEU A 439 -9.90 15.09 -21.41
N SER A 440 -10.28 16.36 -21.50
CA SER A 440 -9.42 17.47 -21.92
C SER A 440 -8.92 18.23 -20.69
N VAL A 441 -7.63 18.13 -20.37
CA VAL A 441 -7.00 18.78 -19.21
C VAL A 441 -6.35 20.10 -19.62
N ARG A 442 -6.70 21.21 -18.95
CA ARG A 442 -6.15 22.54 -19.25
C ARG A 442 -4.70 22.65 -18.79
N VAL A 443 -3.80 23.03 -19.69
CA VAL A 443 -2.35 23.12 -19.48
C VAL A 443 -1.78 24.31 -20.26
N ALA A 444 -0.66 24.88 -19.83
CA ALA A 444 -0.01 25.94 -20.61
C ALA A 444 0.66 25.31 -21.84
N LYS A 445 0.59 25.99 -22.99
CA LYS A 445 1.15 25.45 -24.24
C LYS A 445 2.66 25.16 -24.15
N ALA A 446 3.42 26.04 -23.50
CA ALA A 446 4.86 25.89 -23.31
C ALA A 446 5.26 24.72 -22.37
N ASP A 447 4.32 24.21 -21.57
CA ASP A 447 4.55 23.02 -20.72
C ASP A 447 4.37 21.70 -21.49
N LEU A 448 3.79 21.72 -22.69
CA LEU A 448 3.71 20.58 -23.62
C LEU A 448 4.80 20.64 -24.70
N GLU A 449 4.95 21.81 -25.33
CA GLU A 449 5.91 22.07 -26.42
C GLU A 449 7.11 22.87 -25.88
N SER A 450 8.03 22.20 -25.19
CA SER A 450 9.22 22.86 -24.60
C SER A 450 10.26 23.34 -25.62
N THR A 451 10.24 22.77 -26.83
CA THR A 451 11.06 23.12 -28.00
C THR A 451 10.23 22.84 -29.25
N SER A 452 10.56 23.45 -30.38
CA SER A 452 9.88 23.18 -31.67
C SER A 452 10.11 21.76 -32.22
N ARG A 453 11.04 21.00 -31.62
CA ARG A 453 11.32 19.59 -31.94
C ARG A 453 10.80 18.62 -30.88
N THR A 454 10.18 19.07 -29.80
CA THR A 454 9.54 18.17 -28.83
C THR A 454 8.30 17.54 -29.46
N CYS A 455 8.15 16.22 -29.39
CA CYS A 455 6.94 15.54 -29.87
C CYS A 455 5.73 15.90 -28.99
N GLU A 456 4.54 15.99 -29.60
CA GLU A 456 3.29 16.15 -28.84
C GLU A 456 3.13 15.00 -27.82
N PRO A 457 2.55 15.26 -26.63
CA PRO A 457 2.35 14.22 -25.63
C PRO A 457 1.41 13.11 -26.14
N CYS A 458 1.84 11.86 -25.99
CA CYS A 458 1.00 10.71 -26.28
C CYS A 458 0.17 10.39 -25.03
N GLY A 459 -1.06 10.90 -24.96
CA GLY A 459 -1.95 10.71 -23.81
C GLY A 459 -1.31 11.21 -22.51
N THR A 460 -0.92 10.29 -21.64
CA THR A 460 -0.28 10.55 -20.34
C THR A 460 1.26 10.53 -20.39
N TYR A 461 1.87 10.31 -21.56
CA TYR A 461 3.32 10.26 -21.74
C TYR A 461 3.86 11.54 -22.41
N THR A 462 4.75 12.25 -21.72
CA THR A 462 5.62 13.26 -22.37
C THR A 462 6.74 12.55 -23.14
N ILE A 463 6.96 12.94 -24.39
CA ILE A 463 8.02 12.42 -25.25
C ILE A 463 9.15 13.47 -25.34
N PRO A 464 10.19 13.40 -24.48
CA PRO A 464 11.28 14.38 -24.48
C PRO A 464 12.19 14.20 -25.70
N TYR A 465 12.67 15.30 -26.29
CA TYR A 465 13.81 15.24 -27.22
C TYR A 465 15.01 14.54 -26.54
N PRO A 466 15.72 13.61 -27.20
CA PRO A 466 15.65 13.27 -28.64
C PRO A 466 14.61 12.22 -29.03
N LEU A 467 13.85 11.63 -28.09
CA LEU A 467 12.92 10.54 -28.42
C LEU A 467 11.87 10.98 -29.43
N SER A 468 11.54 10.11 -30.39
CA SER A 468 10.64 10.42 -31.49
C SER A 468 9.53 9.37 -31.66
N THR A 469 8.31 9.86 -31.88
CA THR A 469 7.10 9.10 -32.24
C THR A 469 6.65 9.35 -33.69
N GLY A 470 7.37 10.17 -34.46
CA GLY A 470 7.02 10.52 -35.84
C GLY A 470 8.12 11.35 -36.52
N GLU A 471 8.15 11.34 -37.86
CA GLU A 471 9.26 11.92 -38.65
C GLU A 471 9.43 13.43 -38.46
N ASP A 472 8.36 14.15 -38.12
CA ASP A 472 8.37 15.61 -37.92
C ASP A 472 8.82 16.07 -36.52
N CYS A 473 9.03 15.15 -35.57
CA CYS A 473 9.35 15.46 -34.18
C CYS A 473 10.43 14.56 -33.56
N GLY A 474 11.08 15.03 -32.50
CA GLY A 474 12.22 14.38 -31.89
C GLY A 474 13.45 14.40 -32.80
N ASP A 475 14.32 13.40 -32.67
CA ASP A 475 15.46 13.16 -33.56
C ASP A 475 15.23 11.88 -34.40
N PRO A 476 15.47 11.90 -35.73
CA PRO A 476 15.28 10.74 -36.59
C PRO A 476 16.05 9.48 -36.17
N MET A 477 17.19 9.60 -35.47
CA MET A 477 17.92 8.43 -34.96
C MET A 477 17.22 7.71 -33.79
N TYR A 478 16.22 8.36 -33.19
CA TYR A 478 15.47 7.89 -32.03
C TYR A 478 13.98 7.65 -32.36
N PHE A 479 13.62 7.67 -33.65
CA PHE A 479 12.28 7.35 -34.14
C PHE A 479 12.01 5.84 -34.07
N ILE A 480 11.53 5.40 -32.91
CA ILE A 480 11.28 3.99 -32.59
C ILE A 480 10.06 3.80 -31.66
N PHE A 481 9.45 4.90 -31.21
CA PHE A 481 8.27 4.88 -30.37
C PHE A 481 7.00 4.99 -31.22
N ASP A 482 5.92 4.43 -30.72
CA ASP A 482 4.62 4.37 -31.36
C ASP A 482 3.56 4.90 -30.40
N CYS A 483 2.74 5.85 -30.84
CA CYS A 483 1.65 6.39 -30.04
C CYS A 483 0.31 5.80 -30.51
N ASN A 484 -0.36 5.04 -29.64
CA ASN A 484 -1.73 4.61 -29.92
C ASN A 484 -2.70 5.78 -29.65
N ALA A 485 -3.11 6.49 -30.70
CA ALA A 485 -4.01 7.64 -30.60
C ALA A 485 -5.39 7.32 -29.99
N SER A 486 -5.82 6.06 -29.94
CA SER A 486 -7.09 5.64 -29.34
C SER A 486 -7.02 5.42 -27.82
N SER A 487 -5.84 5.07 -27.27
CA SER A 487 -5.66 4.85 -25.82
C SER A 487 -4.72 5.85 -25.15
N GLY A 488 -3.88 6.55 -25.90
CA GLY A 488 -2.77 7.34 -25.37
C GLY A 488 -1.60 6.50 -24.86
N GLN A 489 -1.57 5.19 -25.14
CA GLN A 489 -0.48 4.30 -24.70
C GLN A 489 0.70 4.34 -25.68
N VAL A 490 1.90 4.57 -25.15
CA VAL A 490 3.16 4.54 -25.91
C VAL A 490 3.71 3.12 -25.96
N SER A 491 4.25 2.71 -27.10
CA SER A 491 4.99 1.47 -27.24
C SER A 491 6.37 1.69 -27.87
N PHE A 492 7.35 0.87 -27.46
CA PHE A 492 8.70 0.81 -28.01
C PHE A 492 8.79 -0.35 -29.00
N LYS A 493 9.19 -0.06 -30.25
CA LYS A 493 9.32 -1.07 -31.32
C LYS A 493 10.73 -1.69 -31.31
N ALA A 494 10.90 -2.82 -30.64
CA ALA A 494 12.14 -3.59 -30.71
C ALA A 494 12.16 -4.51 -31.94
N PRO A 495 13.35 -4.96 -32.42
CA PRO A 495 13.45 -5.92 -33.53
C PRO A 495 12.73 -7.25 -33.31
N ARG A 496 12.41 -7.61 -32.06
CA ARG A 496 11.69 -8.83 -31.66
C ARG A 496 10.29 -8.59 -31.10
N GLY A 497 9.70 -7.40 -31.32
CA GLY A 497 8.31 -7.11 -30.95
C GLY A 497 8.09 -5.69 -30.45
N THR A 498 6.81 -5.36 -30.28
CA THR A 498 6.37 -4.07 -29.74
C THR A 498 6.05 -4.24 -28.26
N HIS A 499 6.66 -3.42 -27.41
CA HIS A 499 6.53 -3.49 -25.95
C HIS A 499 5.93 -2.19 -25.40
N PRO A 500 4.88 -2.22 -24.57
CA PRO A 500 4.33 -1.00 -23.99
C PRO A 500 5.34 -0.34 -23.05
N VAL A 501 5.48 0.98 -23.17
CA VAL A 501 6.29 1.81 -22.27
C VAL A 501 5.51 2.06 -20.98
N VAL A 502 6.15 1.83 -19.84
CA VAL A 502 5.61 2.00 -18.49
C VAL A 502 5.84 3.42 -17.99
N SER A 503 7.07 3.92 -18.14
CA SER A 503 7.47 5.26 -17.69
C SER A 503 8.67 5.76 -18.51
N ILE A 504 8.82 7.09 -18.56
CA ILE A 504 9.97 7.78 -19.17
C ILE A 504 10.51 8.75 -18.13
N ASN A 505 11.81 8.69 -17.85
CA ASN A 505 12.52 9.61 -16.96
C ASN A 505 13.55 10.40 -17.78
N PRO A 506 13.22 11.65 -18.20
CA PRO A 506 14.12 12.46 -19.02
C PRO A 506 15.44 12.78 -18.31
N SER A 507 15.38 13.12 -17.02
CA SER A 507 16.53 13.54 -16.20
C SER A 507 17.56 12.43 -16.05
N ALA A 508 17.11 11.18 -15.91
CA ALA A 508 17.97 10.00 -15.82
C ALA A 508 18.22 9.33 -17.20
N ARG A 509 17.76 9.95 -18.29
CA ARG A 509 17.83 9.47 -19.69
C ARG A 509 17.51 7.97 -19.85
N ASN A 510 16.41 7.53 -19.23
CA ASN A 510 15.93 6.16 -19.36
C ASN A 510 14.41 6.04 -19.35
N PHE A 511 13.92 4.93 -19.88
CA PHE A 511 12.52 4.54 -19.86
C PHE A 511 12.39 3.07 -19.46
N VAL A 512 11.20 2.68 -19.03
CA VAL A 512 10.87 1.31 -18.65
C VAL A 512 9.84 0.76 -19.62
N ILE A 513 10.00 -0.50 -20.05
CA ILE A 513 9.01 -1.24 -20.83
C ILE A 513 8.49 -2.44 -20.06
N GLN A 514 7.26 -2.86 -20.34
CA GLN A 514 6.71 -4.12 -19.83
C GLN A 514 6.91 -5.25 -20.85
N VAL A 515 7.42 -6.38 -20.39
CA VAL A 515 7.60 -7.61 -21.14
C VAL A 515 6.78 -8.72 -20.51
N ILE A 516 6.17 -9.57 -21.34
CA ILE A 516 5.49 -10.80 -20.89
C ILE A 516 6.52 -11.94 -20.97
N ASN A 517 6.81 -12.56 -19.83
CA ASN A 517 7.79 -13.63 -19.65
C ASN A 517 9.27 -13.19 -19.81
N SER A 518 10.16 -13.67 -18.94
CA SER A 518 11.58 -13.27 -18.91
C SER A 518 12.38 -13.72 -20.15
N SER A 519 11.87 -14.69 -20.91
CA SER A 519 12.51 -15.20 -22.13
C SER A 519 12.43 -14.24 -23.33
N ILE A 520 11.74 -13.10 -23.22
CA ILE A 520 11.48 -12.15 -24.32
C ILE A 520 12.11 -10.76 -24.04
N ILE A 521 13.28 -10.72 -23.39
CA ILE A 521 14.06 -9.48 -23.30
C ILE A 521 14.46 -9.04 -24.72
N PRO A 522 14.14 -7.80 -25.14
CA PRO A 522 14.43 -7.37 -26.51
C PRO A 522 15.92 -7.23 -26.76
N SER A 523 16.42 -7.89 -27.81
CA SER A 523 17.76 -7.68 -28.33
C SER A 523 17.82 -6.33 -29.06
N LEU A 524 18.51 -5.35 -28.49
CA LEU A 524 18.83 -4.09 -29.15
C LEU A 524 20.02 -4.28 -30.10
N ASN A 525 19.96 -3.65 -31.27
CA ASN A 525 21.10 -3.60 -32.20
C ASN A 525 22.10 -2.53 -31.74
N GLU A 526 23.41 -2.79 -31.84
CA GLU A 526 24.46 -1.85 -31.41
C GLU A 526 24.41 -0.50 -32.14
N SER A 527 23.84 -0.49 -33.37
CA SER A 527 23.63 0.72 -34.17
C SER A 527 22.55 1.65 -33.64
N LEU A 528 21.72 1.22 -32.68
CA LEU A 528 20.69 2.06 -32.07
C LEU A 528 21.27 2.91 -30.92
N PRO A 529 20.70 4.10 -30.64
CA PRO A 529 21.15 4.95 -29.55
C PRO A 529 20.66 4.47 -28.16
N PHE A 530 20.21 3.22 -28.03
CA PHE A 530 19.61 2.68 -26.81
C PHE A 530 20.52 1.64 -26.14
N ILE A 531 20.53 1.61 -24.81
CA ILE A 531 21.35 0.74 -23.97
C ILE A 531 20.41 -0.02 -23.03
N LEU A 532 20.51 -1.35 -23.02
CA LEU A 532 19.75 -2.19 -22.09
C LEU A 532 20.46 -2.18 -20.72
N ASN A 533 19.83 -1.62 -19.68
CA ASN A 533 20.44 -1.53 -18.35
C ASN A 533 20.19 -2.78 -17.49
N GLY A 534 19.22 -3.62 -17.89
CA GLY A 534 18.84 -4.84 -17.22
C GLY A 534 17.34 -4.94 -16.94
N THR A 535 16.93 -6.05 -16.32
CA THR A 535 15.58 -6.22 -15.77
C THR A 535 15.49 -5.54 -14.40
N LEU A 536 14.51 -4.66 -14.19
CA LEU A 536 14.01 -4.46 -12.83
C LEU A 536 13.36 -5.78 -12.44
N GLY A 537 13.93 -6.43 -11.42
CA GLY A 537 13.86 -7.87 -11.25
C GLY A 537 12.45 -8.47 -11.20
N ASN A 538 12.40 -9.80 -11.37
CA ASN A 538 11.27 -10.60 -10.88
C ASN A 538 11.12 -10.34 -9.39
N TYR A 539 10.27 -9.38 -9.03
CA TYR A 539 9.88 -9.15 -7.65
C TYR A 539 8.99 -10.33 -7.26
N THR A 540 9.59 -11.40 -6.74
CA THR A 540 8.86 -12.41 -5.99
C THR A 540 8.10 -11.68 -4.89
N ASP A 541 6.79 -11.91 -4.87
CA ASP A 541 5.79 -11.00 -4.33
C ASP A 541 5.91 -10.83 -2.80
N GLN A 542 6.81 -9.95 -2.33
CA GLN A 542 6.85 -9.52 -0.93
C GLN A 542 5.64 -8.64 -0.52
N PHE A 543 4.67 -8.43 -1.43
CA PHE A 543 3.35 -7.86 -1.13
C PHE A 543 2.30 -8.96 -0.91
N GLU A 544 2.66 -10.06 -0.25
CA GLU A 544 1.77 -11.21 -0.04
C GLU A 544 0.52 -10.88 0.82
N GLY A 545 0.44 -9.70 1.44
CA GLY A 545 -0.62 -9.28 2.36
C GLY A 545 -1.74 -8.35 1.84
N ARG A 546 -1.78 -7.92 0.56
CA ARG A 546 -2.83 -6.98 0.08
C ARG A 546 -3.62 -7.50 -1.12
N LEU A 547 -4.94 -7.64 -0.90
CA LEU A 547 -6.01 -7.86 -1.90
C LEU A 547 -5.90 -9.18 -2.70
N GLU A 548 -6.54 -10.25 -2.20
CA GLU A 548 -6.42 -11.60 -2.80
C GLU A 548 -7.05 -11.76 -4.21
N GLY A 549 -7.81 -10.77 -4.70
CA GLY A 549 -8.54 -10.85 -5.98
C GLY A 549 -7.65 -10.82 -7.24
N SER A 550 -6.57 -10.02 -7.24
CA SER A 550 -5.80 -9.71 -8.46
C SER A 550 -4.59 -10.63 -8.72
N ARG A 551 -4.38 -11.66 -7.87
CA ARG A 551 -3.19 -12.55 -7.86
C ARG A 551 -2.95 -13.40 -9.13
N SER A 552 -3.85 -13.39 -10.11
CA SER A 552 -3.74 -14.20 -11.34
C SER A 552 -2.91 -13.53 -12.45
N GLN A 553 -3.07 -12.22 -12.67
CA GLN A 553 -2.49 -11.56 -13.86
C GLN A 553 -1.03 -11.09 -13.71
N ARG A 554 -0.51 -10.95 -12.47
CA ARG A 554 0.84 -10.40 -12.23
C ARG A 554 1.99 -11.39 -12.44
N LYS A 555 1.74 -12.71 -12.36
CA LYS A 555 2.79 -13.73 -12.21
C LYS A 555 3.80 -13.86 -13.37
N ASN A 556 3.58 -13.19 -14.52
CA ASN A 556 4.42 -13.30 -15.72
C ASN A 556 4.88 -11.95 -16.32
N LYS A 557 4.71 -10.81 -15.62
CA LYS A 557 5.12 -9.48 -16.13
C LYS A 557 6.52 -9.08 -15.59
N VAL A 558 7.46 -8.82 -16.49
CA VAL A 558 8.83 -8.36 -16.19
C VAL A 558 9.04 -6.96 -16.74
N SER A 559 9.68 -6.08 -15.97
CA SER A 559 9.89 -4.68 -16.37
C SER A 559 11.37 -4.45 -16.72
N VAL A 560 11.65 -3.89 -17.89
CA VAL A 560 13.02 -3.75 -18.42
C VAL A 560 13.36 -2.27 -18.55
N GLN A 561 14.52 -1.86 -18.03
CA GLN A 561 14.99 -0.48 -18.13
C GLN A 561 15.93 -0.32 -19.32
N ILE A 562 15.68 0.71 -20.12
CA ILE A 562 16.46 1.07 -21.30
C ILE A 562 16.89 2.52 -21.17
N SER A 563 18.20 2.78 -21.20
CA SER A 563 18.75 4.12 -21.30
C SER A 563 18.92 4.54 -22.76
N TRP A 564 19.02 5.85 -23.01
CA TRP A 564 19.42 6.38 -24.32
C TRP A 564 20.71 7.20 -24.25
N LYS A 565 21.51 7.11 -25.31
CA LYS A 565 22.75 7.88 -25.50
C LYS A 565 22.41 9.36 -25.74
N PRO A 566 23.28 10.30 -25.33
CA PRO A 566 23.18 11.70 -25.74
C PRO A 566 23.10 11.86 -27.27
N PRO A 567 22.19 12.70 -27.81
CA PRO A 567 22.14 12.99 -29.24
C PRO A 567 23.30 13.88 -29.67
N MET A 568 23.64 13.84 -30.96
CA MET A 568 24.54 14.80 -31.59
C MET A 568 23.82 16.14 -31.82
N GLU A 569 24.49 17.10 -32.48
CA GLU A 569 23.87 18.35 -32.90
C GLU A 569 22.62 18.09 -33.78
N PRO A 570 21.47 18.71 -33.47
CA PRO A 570 20.22 18.50 -34.21
C PRO A 570 20.33 18.86 -35.69
N THR A 571 19.63 18.13 -36.56
CA THR A 571 19.54 18.45 -37.99
C THR A 571 18.67 19.68 -38.25
N CYS A 572 19.07 20.50 -39.22
CA CYS A 572 18.36 21.72 -39.61
C CYS A 572 18.26 21.87 -41.13
N THR A 573 17.30 22.67 -41.55
CA THR A 573 17.11 23.18 -42.92
C THR A 573 17.32 24.69 -42.99
N SER A 574 17.11 25.39 -41.88
CA SER A 574 17.28 26.83 -41.76
C SER A 574 17.87 27.21 -40.40
N SER A 575 18.46 28.41 -40.29
CA SER A 575 18.92 28.94 -39.00
C SER A 575 17.79 29.20 -37.99
N THR A 576 16.51 29.19 -38.41
CA THR A 576 15.39 29.31 -37.47
C THR A 576 15.09 28.01 -36.72
N ASP A 577 15.48 26.87 -37.28
CA ASP A 577 15.29 25.54 -36.69
C ASP A 577 16.19 25.32 -35.46
N CYS A 578 17.21 26.19 -35.29
CA CYS A 578 18.20 26.12 -34.22
C CYS A 578 17.90 27.05 -33.03
N LYS A 579 16.74 27.73 -33.03
CA LYS A 579 16.37 28.71 -31.99
C LYS A 579 16.25 28.12 -30.59
N ASP A 580 15.90 26.84 -30.49
CA ASP A 580 15.75 26.12 -29.22
C ASP A 580 17.10 25.86 -28.52
N TRP A 581 18.23 26.04 -29.23
CA TRP A 581 19.59 25.82 -28.74
C TRP A 581 20.41 27.11 -28.81
N PRO A 582 20.44 27.91 -27.72
CA PRO A 582 21.18 29.17 -27.67
C PRO A 582 22.66 29.00 -28.05
N ASN A 583 23.20 30.00 -28.76
CA ASN A 583 24.57 29.98 -29.30
C ASN A 583 24.82 28.84 -30.32
N SER A 584 23.82 28.49 -31.14
CA SER A 584 23.96 27.60 -32.29
C SER A 584 23.48 28.25 -33.60
N THR A 585 23.87 27.71 -34.75
CA THR A 585 23.44 28.17 -36.09
C THR A 585 23.47 27.02 -37.08
N CYS A 586 22.54 27.01 -38.03
CA CYS A 586 22.43 25.96 -39.04
C CYS A 586 23.59 26.06 -40.05
N ASN A 587 24.49 25.08 -40.02
CA ASN A 587 25.69 25.02 -40.85
C ASN A 587 25.94 23.61 -41.37
N GLU A 588 26.67 23.49 -42.47
CA GLU A 588 27.02 22.21 -43.09
C GLU A 588 28.17 21.53 -42.33
N THR A 589 28.00 20.24 -42.04
CA THR A 589 29.04 19.40 -41.44
C THR A 589 30.01 18.87 -42.49
N THR A 590 31.13 18.30 -42.06
CA THR A 590 32.10 17.60 -42.93
C THR A 590 31.50 16.41 -43.69
N GLU A 591 30.31 15.93 -43.33
CA GLU A 591 29.55 14.89 -44.04
C GLU A 591 28.51 15.45 -45.03
N GLY A 592 28.45 16.76 -45.25
CA GLY A 592 27.46 17.40 -46.14
C GLY A 592 26.04 17.50 -45.56
N LYS A 593 25.87 17.29 -44.25
CA LYS A 593 24.57 17.39 -43.56
C LYS A 593 24.47 18.72 -42.79
N LEU A 594 23.36 19.42 -42.94
CA LEU A 594 23.06 20.65 -42.19
C LEU A 594 22.66 20.32 -40.73
N ARG A 595 23.36 20.93 -39.77
CA ARG A 595 23.11 20.78 -38.33
C ARG A 595 23.24 22.10 -37.56
N CYS A 596 22.59 22.16 -36.39
CA CYS A 596 22.68 23.29 -35.47
C CYS A 596 24.01 23.30 -34.73
N LEU A 597 25.07 23.72 -35.43
CA LEU A 597 26.42 23.76 -34.88
C LEU A 597 26.58 24.92 -33.90
N CYS A 598 27.28 24.66 -32.78
CA CYS A 598 27.56 25.68 -31.79
C CYS A 598 28.46 26.80 -32.33
N HIS A 599 28.29 28.01 -31.78
CA HIS A 599 29.12 29.18 -32.06
C HIS A 599 30.57 28.98 -31.59
N PRO A 600 31.55 29.72 -32.14
CA PRO A 600 32.93 29.66 -31.66
C PRO A 600 33.05 29.84 -30.14
N ASN A 601 33.91 29.04 -29.51
CA ASN A 601 34.09 28.89 -28.05
C ASN A 601 32.95 28.15 -27.31
N PHE A 602 31.97 27.59 -28.01
CA PHE A 602 30.97 26.69 -27.46
C PHE A 602 31.10 25.28 -28.08
N ARG A 603 30.77 24.25 -27.30
CA ARG A 603 30.67 22.86 -27.75
C ARG A 603 29.29 22.31 -27.42
N TRP A 604 28.81 21.36 -28.22
CA TRP A 604 27.56 20.67 -27.95
C TRP A 604 27.71 19.71 -26.77
N ASP A 605 26.91 19.93 -25.73
CA ASP A 605 26.73 18.99 -24.63
C ASP A 605 25.38 18.30 -24.78
N GLY A 606 25.38 17.15 -25.43
CA GLY A 606 24.19 16.32 -25.60
C GLY A 606 23.61 15.76 -24.30
N SER A 607 24.31 15.86 -23.15
CA SER A 607 23.75 15.47 -21.85
C SER A 607 22.80 16.54 -21.31
N ASN A 608 23.11 17.81 -21.55
CA ASN A 608 22.31 18.98 -21.21
C ASN A 608 21.48 19.53 -22.39
N LEU A 609 21.64 18.93 -23.58
CA LEU A 609 20.98 19.32 -24.84
C LEU A 609 21.20 20.80 -25.19
N ASN A 610 22.43 21.30 -25.06
CA ASN A 610 22.73 22.72 -25.25
C ASN A 610 24.20 22.96 -25.65
N CYS A 611 24.49 24.15 -26.18
CA CYS A 611 25.86 24.62 -26.44
C CYS A 611 26.45 25.22 -25.16
N THR A 612 27.42 24.54 -24.54
CA THR A 612 28.15 24.99 -23.33
C THR A 612 29.52 25.58 -23.68
N LYS A 613 30.04 26.49 -22.85
CA LYS A 613 31.31 27.18 -23.13
C LYS A 613 32.50 26.27 -22.88
N GLU A 614 33.51 26.40 -23.73
CA GLU A 614 34.75 25.59 -23.67
C GLU A 614 35.61 25.86 -22.42
N SER A 615 35.32 26.94 -21.67
CA SER A 615 35.91 27.22 -20.34
C SER A 615 35.46 26.28 -19.23
N ASP A 616 34.30 25.62 -19.40
CA ASP A 616 33.59 24.96 -18.31
C ASP A 616 33.86 23.44 -18.28
N PHE A 617 34.61 22.93 -19.26
CA PHE A 617 35.10 21.56 -19.31
C PHE A 617 36.46 21.44 -18.58
N PRO A 618 36.64 20.48 -17.65
CA PRO A 618 37.92 20.29 -16.97
C PRO A 618 38.99 19.79 -17.95
N LYS A 619 40.03 20.59 -18.18
CA LYS A 619 41.13 20.25 -19.09
C LYS A 619 41.93 19.06 -18.58
N SER A 620 41.83 17.93 -19.29
CA SER A 620 42.73 16.80 -19.09
C SER A 620 44.12 17.10 -19.67
N SER A 621 45.11 16.50 -19.00
CA SER A 621 46.56 16.67 -19.14
C SER A 621 47.16 16.76 -20.55
N GLU A 622 48.13 17.66 -20.74
CA GLU A 622 49.32 17.36 -21.55
C GLU A 622 50.59 18.10 -21.06
N LYS A 623 51.77 17.58 -21.44
CA LYS A 623 53.09 17.86 -20.82
C LYS A 623 53.84 19.07 -21.43
N PRO A 624 54.86 19.63 -20.74
CA PRO A 624 55.38 20.96 -21.03
C PRO A 624 56.57 20.99 -22.02
N SER A 625 56.71 22.11 -22.75
CA SER A 625 57.93 22.45 -23.51
C SER A 625 58.30 23.93 -23.36
N THR A 626 59.53 24.15 -22.95
CA THR A 626 60.17 25.40 -22.49
C THR A 626 60.25 26.55 -23.50
N ARG A 627 60.16 27.81 -23.02
CA ARG A 627 61.29 28.78 -23.05
C ARG A 627 61.08 30.02 -22.17
N LYS A 628 62.19 30.73 -21.90
CA LYS A 628 62.36 31.72 -20.81
C LYS A 628 61.97 33.14 -21.24
N ILE A 629 61.52 33.95 -20.27
CA ILE A 629 61.36 35.41 -20.38
C ILE A 629 62.36 36.08 -19.42
N GLN A 630 63.01 37.18 -19.84
CA GLN A 630 63.79 38.04 -18.95
C GLN A 630 62.95 39.24 -18.47
N LEU A 631 63.20 39.63 -17.21
CA LEU A 631 62.60 40.79 -16.54
C LEU A 631 63.38 42.08 -16.90
N PRO A 632 62.77 43.27 -16.81
CA PRO A 632 62.60 43.90 -15.48
C PRO A 632 61.32 44.74 -15.28
N LEU A 633 60.56 44.44 -14.21
CA LEU A 633 59.66 45.43 -13.58
C LEU A 633 59.37 45.13 -12.09
N ILE A 634 60.42 44.92 -11.30
CA ILE A 634 60.38 44.97 -9.82
C ILE A 634 60.91 46.37 -9.49
N VAL A 635 60.14 47.31 -8.92
CA VAL A 635 59.98 47.51 -7.46
C VAL A 635 58.59 48.09 -7.08
N VAL A 636 57.78 48.56 -8.04
CA VAL A 636 56.63 49.45 -7.74
C VAL A 636 55.33 48.72 -7.32
N LEU A 637 55.04 47.53 -7.82
CA LEU A 637 53.80 46.79 -7.51
C LEU A 637 53.59 46.41 -6.02
N PRO A 638 54.57 45.89 -5.26
CA PRO A 638 54.29 45.29 -3.94
C PRO A 638 53.76 46.28 -2.90
N LEU A 639 54.20 47.54 -2.95
CA LEU A 639 53.78 48.58 -2.00
C LEU A 639 52.29 48.95 -2.13
N ALA A 640 51.73 48.96 -3.35
CA ALA A 640 50.32 49.25 -3.60
C ALA A 640 49.39 48.07 -3.23
N CYS A 641 49.88 46.83 -3.40
CA CYS A 641 49.13 45.63 -3.01
C CYS A 641 48.98 45.51 -1.49
N VAL A 642 50.02 45.84 -0.70
CA VAL A 642 49.96 45.75 0.77
C VAL A 642 48.98 46.75 1.37
N THR A 643 48.95 48.00 0.89
CA THR A 643 48.02 49.03 1.40
C THR A 643 46.56 48.72 1.08
N SER A 644 46.27 48.19 -0.12
CA SER A 644 44.90 47.83 -0.50
C SER A 644 44.38 46.61 0.28
N LEU A 645 45.22 45.59 0.51
CA LEU A 645 44.89 44.44 1.36
C LEU A 645 44.55 44.84 2.80
N ALA A 646 45.32 45.76 3.41
CA ALA A 646 45.03 46.26 4.76
C ALA A 646 43.65 46.94 4.86
N CYS A 647 43.30 47.79 3.89
CA CYS A 647 41.99 48.45 3.85
C CYS A 647 40.83 47.44 3.68
N ILE A 648 41.00 46.41 2.86
CA ILE A 648 39.99 45.36 2.66
C ILE A 648 39.76 44.56 3.96
N ILE A 649 40.83 44.20 4.68
CA ILE A 649 40.73 43.46 5.95
C ILE A 649 39.98 44.28 7.00
N ILE A 650 40.28 45.58 7.14
CA ILE A 650 39.58 46.48 8.08
C ILE A 650 38.10 46.61 7.71
N PHE A 651 37.77 46.78 6.42
CA PHE A 651 36.39 46.85 5.95
C PHE A 651 35.61 45.55 6.22
N MET A 652 36.22 44.38 5.99
CA MET A 652 35.62 43.10 6.33
C MET A 652 35.41 42.92 7.84
N TYR A 653 36.33 43.41 8.67
CA TYR A 653 36.18 43.36 10.13
C TYR A 653 34.99 44.20 10.63
N ILE A 654 34.83 45.43 10.12
CA ILE A 654 33.69 46.31 10.45
C ILE A 654 32.37 45.68 10.00
N ARG A 655 32.28 45.15 8.77
CA ARG A 655 31.09 44.42 8.29
C ARG A 655 30.78 43.17 9.14
N LYS A 656 31.80 42.45 9.61
CA LYS A 656 31.63 41.27 10.48
C LYS A 656 31.09 41.62 11.86
N MET A 657 31.44 42.79 12.41
CA MET A 657 30.86 43.28 13.67
C MET A 657 29.40 43.71 13.51
N ALA A 658 29.06 44.48 12.47
CA ALA A 658 27.68 44.90 12.21
C ALA A 658 26.73 43.69 12.05
N LYS A 659 27.14 42.70 11.24
CA LYS A 659 26.34 41.48 11.00
C LYS A 659 26.16 40.62 12.26
N ARG A 660 27.05 40.71 13.26
CA ARG A 660 26.89 40.03 14.56
C ARG A 660 25.79 40.66 15.42
N GLN A 661 25.56 41.97 15.34
CA GLN A 661 24.50 42.63 16.14
C GLN A 661 23.09 42.30 15.64
N GLU A 662 22.89 42.12 14.33
CA GLU A 662 21.58 41.69 13.78
C GLU A 662 21.22 40.27 14.19
N VAL A 663 22.17 39.32 14.12
CA VAL A 663 21.94 37.91 14.51
C VAL A 663 21.56 37.78 15.99
N ILE A 664 22.09 38.62 16.87
CA ILE A 664 21.71 38.65 18.30
C ILE A 664 20.27 39.15 18.49
N ARG A 665 19.77 40.01 17.60
CA ARG A 665 18.40 40.55 17.64
C ARG A 665 17.36 39.50 17.26
N GLU A 666 17.62 38.71 16.22
CA GLU A 666 16.74 37.61 15.81
C GLU A 666 16.75 36.42 16.78
N LYS A 667 17.91 36.06 17.35
CA LYS A 667 17.97 35.04 18.41
C LYS A 667 17.08 35.36 19.63
N ARG A 668 16.86 36.64 19.95
CA ARG A 668 15.94 37.06 21.03
C ARG A 668 14.45 36.92 20.67
N LYS A 669 14.06 37.00 19.39
CA LYS A 669 12.69 36.68 18.96
C LYS A 669 12.42 35.18 19.00
N GLN A 670 13.36 34.36 18.52
CA GLN A 670 13.22 32.91 18.53
C GLN A 670 13.13 32.34 19.96
N ALA A 671 13.92 32.87 20.91
CA ALA A 671 13.85 32.47 22.31
C ALA A 671 12.47 32.72 22.96
N LEU A 672 11.73 33.76 22.52
CA LEU A 672 10.41 34.08 23.06
C LEU A 672 9.32 33.11 22.57
N HIS A 673 9.47 32.55 21.35
CA HIS A 673 8.57 31.52 20.82
C HIS A 673 8.82 30.12 21.42
N ALA A 674 10.07 29.82 21.82
CA ALA A 674 10.42 28.54 22.44
C ALA A 674 9.74 28.37 23.82
N LEU A 675 9.68 29.43 24.62
CA LEU A 675 9.10 29.44 25.98
C LEU A 675 7.60 29.11 26.03
N ASP A 676 6.85 29.35 24.95
CA ASP A 676 5.41 29.03 24.87
C ASP A 676 5.18 27.55 24.50
N SER A 677 6.15 26.93 23.83
CA SER A 677 6.11 25.53 23.38
C SER A 677 6.52 24.55 24.48
N GLU A 678 7.51 24.90 25.32
CA GLU A 678 7.94 24.05 26.45
C GLU A 678 6.80 23.79 27.46
N ARG A 679 5.90 24.77 27.65
CA ARG A 679 4.81 24.67 28.62
C ARG A 679 3.79 23.60 28.26
N HIS A 680 3.42 23.49 26.98
CA HIS A 680 2.48 22.48 26.49
C HIS A 680 3.02 21.05 26.52
N VAL A 681 4.33 20.86 26.36
CA VAL A 681 4.95 19.53 26.37
C VAL A 681 5.18 19.05 27.81
N LYS A 682 5.51 19.96 28.73
CA LYS A 682 5.72 19.62 30.15
C LYS A 682 4.42 19.16 30.84
N ASP A 683 3.30 19.85 30.59
CA ASP A 683 1.98 19.46 31.11
C ASP A 683 1.54 18.06 30.61
N LEU A 684 2.05 17.60 29.46
CA LEU A 684 1.80 16.24 28.96
C LEU A 684 2.61 15.18 29.75
N ILE A 685 3.85 15.49 30.12
CA ILE A 685 4.79 14.56 30.78
C ILE A 685 4.46 14.42 32.27
N ASP A 686 4.11 15.52 32.95
CA ASP A 686 3.74 15.50 34.37
C ASP A 686 2.43 14.71 34.63
N SER A 687 1.66 14.37 33.58
CA SER A 687 0.50 13.46 33.65
C SER A 687 0.85 11.96 33.69
N VAL A 688 2.13 11.60 33.50
CA VAL A 688 2.64 10.21 33.46
C VAL A 688 3.78 10.01 34.47
N GLY A 689 3.60 10.50 35.70
CA GLY A 689 4.54 10.26 36.80
C GLY A 689 4.08 9.14 37.75
N SER A 690 4.86 8.05 37.85
CA SER A 690 5.19 7.33 39.12
C SER A 690 5.73 5.90 38.89
N ILE A 691 7.03 5.76 38.62
CA ILE A 691 7.83 4.65 39.14
C ILE A 691 9.16 5.28 39.63
N GLU A 692 9.45 5.15 40.92
CA GLU A 692 10.69 5.59 41.54
C GLU A 692 11.74 4.46 41.52
N GLU A 693 13.01 4.83 41.37
CA GLU A 693 14.27 4.13 41.71
C GLU A 693 14.43 2.65 41.29
N ASP A 694 15.43 2.28 40.48
CA ASP A 694 16.85 2.32 40.86
C ASP A 694 17.80 2.62 39.67
N GLY A 695 19.06 3.00 39.95
CA GLY A 695 19.88 3.82 39.05
C GLY A 695 20.74 3.11 38.01
N GLN A 696 20.39 3.26 36.73
CA GLN A 696 21.29 3.72 35.64
C GLN A 696 20.49 3.90 34.34
N GLY A 697 19.79 5.03 34.21
CA GLY A 697 19.05 5.37 33.01
C GLY A 697 19.98 5.67 31.83
N ILE A 698 19.81 4.96 30.72
CA ILE A 698 20.46 5.31 29.44
C ILE A 698 19.84 6.62 28.95
N GLU A 699 20.59 7.72 29.04
CA GLU A 699 20.19 9.01 28.50
C GLU A 699 20.12 8.90 26.97
N VAL A 700 18.91 8.97 26.40
CA VAL A 700 18.70 8.89 24.94
C VAL A 700 18.95 10.28 24.35
N PRO A 701 20.02 10.50 23.55
CA PRO A 701 20.30 11.81 22.99
C PRO A 701 19.28 12.15 21.89
N PHE A 702 18.61 13.28 22.06
CA PHE A 702 17.73 13.85 21.03
C PHE A 702 18.54 14.73 20.08
N PHE A 703 18.39 14.50 18.79
CA PHE A 703 18.98 15.33 17.73
C PHE A 703 17.89 16.13 17.03
N ASP A 704 18.21 17.37 16.70
CA ASP A 704 17.38 18.22 15.87
C ASP A 704 17.35 17.72 14.41
N LEU A 705 16.18 17.86 13.77
CA LEU A 705 15.97 17.38 12.40
C LEU A 705 16.93 18.07 11.41
N GLU A 706 17.30 19.33 11.64
CA GLU A 706 18.24 20.08 10.80
C GLU A 706 19.66 19.49 10.84
N CYS A 707 20.12 19.04 12.01
CA CYS A 707 21.39 18.31 12.14
C CYS A 707 21.37 16.95 11.43
N ILE A 708 20.26 16.20 11.50
CA ILE A 708 20.08 14.93 10.77
C ILE A 708 20.03 15.14 9.25
N LEU A 709 19.33 16.18 8.78
CA LEU A 709 19.28 16.58 7.37
C LEU A 709 20.67 17.00 6.88
N THR A 710 21.41 17.76 7.68
CA THR A 710 22.78 18.18 7.33
C THR A 710 23.72 16.98 7.28
N ALA A 711 23.70 16.12 8.29
CA ALA A 711 24.57 14.94 8.37
C ALA A 711 24.37 13.99 7.18
N THR A 712 23.11 13.76 6.77
CA THR A 712 22.77 12.84 5.65
C THR A 712 22.82 13.49 4.27
N ASN A 713 23.19 14.77 4.16
CA ASN A 713 23.07 15.57 2.93
C ASN A 713 21.65 15.51 2.33
N ASN A 714 20.65 15.88 3.14
CA ASN A 714 19.22 15.84 2.82
C ASN A 714 18.75 14.47 2.30
N PHE A 715 19.16 13.39 3.00
CA PHE A 715 18.88 12.01 2.60
C PHE A 715 19.27 11.68 1.14
N SER A 716 20.43 12.18 0.70
CA SER A 716 20.91 11.94 -0.67
C SER A 716 21.02 10.44 -1.00
N VAL A 717 20.55 10.05 -2.19
CA VAL A 717 20.68 8.68 -2.71
C VAL A 717 22.16 8.23 -2.76
N ALA A 718 23.10 9.16 -2.95
CA ALA A 718 24.54 8.86 -2.92
C ALA A 718 25.04 8.38 -1.54
N ASN A 719 24.33 8.73 -0.46
CA ASN A 719 24.61 8.31 0.91
C ASN A 719 23.78 7.09 1.35
N ARG A 720 22.98 6.49 0.46
CA ARG A 720 22.08 5.39 0.83
C ARG A 720 22.86 4.08 1.01
N LEU A 721 22.93 3.61 2.25
CA LEU A 721 23.59 2.35 2.64
C LEU A 721 22.75 1.10 2.27
N GLY A 722 21.43 1.24 2.20
CA GLY A 722 20.54 0.15 1.84
C GLY A 722 19.06 0.47 2.05
N GLN A 723 18.18 -0.47 1.73
CA GLN A 723 16.74 -0.40 2.02
C GLN A 723 16.21 -1.80 2.32
N GLY A 724 15.41 -1.92 3.38
CA GLY A 724 14.63 -3.12 3.67
C GLY A 724 13.18 -2.76 3.97
N GLY A 725 12.38 -3.73 4.45
CA GLY A 725 10.94 -3.58 4.70
C GLY A 725 10.52 -2.48 5.70
N TYR A 726 11.46 -1.78 6.34
CA TYR A 726 11.21 -0.67 7.27
C TYR A 726 11.67 0.70 6.75
N GLY A 727 12.04 0.79 5.48
CA GLY A 727 12.51 2.02 4.83
C GLY A 727 14.03 2.07 4.62
N PRO A 728 14.52 3.10 3.91
CA PRO A 728 15.92 3.27 3.57
C PRO A 728 16.79 3.70 4.77
N VAL A 729 18.06 3.28 4.73
CA VAL A 729 19.12 3.69 5.67
C VAL A 729 20.14 4.51 4.92
N TYR A 730 20.52 5.65 5.49
CA TYR A 730 21.48 6.59 4.94
C TYR A 730 22.69 6.71 5.86
N LEU A 731 23.88 6.84 5.28
CA LEU A 731 25.06 7.32 5.96
C LEU A 731 24.86 8.81 6.25
N GLY A 732 25.04 9.19 7.50
CA GLY A 732 25.22 10.57 7.89
C GLY A 732 26.59 10.77 8.51
N THR A 733 27.13 11.98 8.41
CA THR A 733 28.40 12.34 9.08
C THR A 733 28.19 13.62 9.88
N PHE A 734 28.33 13.54 11.21
CA PHE A 734 28.22 14.73 12.07
C PHE A 734 29.51 15.59 12.01
N PRO A 735 29.42 16.88 12.36
CA PRO A 735 30.59 17.75 12.53
C PRO A 735 31.56 17.16 13.57
N GLY A 736 32.70 16.65 13.09
CA GLY A 736 33.65 15.86 13.89
C GLY A 736 34.04 14.53 13.25
N GLY A 737 33.39 14.12 12.16
CA GLY A 737 33.73 12.88 11.43
C GLY A 737 33.07 11.62 12.01
N GLN A 738 32.20 11.77 13.01
CA GLN A 738 31.39 10.66 13.52
C GLN A 738 30.35 10.27 12.46
N GLU A 739 30.53 9.09 11.88
CA GLU A 739 29.54 8.47 11.00
C GLU A 739 28.37 7.89 11.80
N ILE A 740 27.18 7.98 11.22
CA ILE A 740 25.91 7.50 11.77
C ILE A 740 25.09 6.80 10.68
N ALA A 741 24.30 5.81 11.05
CA ALA A 741 23.30 5.21 10.17
C ALA A 741 21.92 5.78 10.50
N VAL A 742 21.37 6.62 9.63
CA VAL A 742 20.05 7.24 9.80
C VAL A 742 19.00 6.43 9.02
N LYS A 743 18.10 5.77 9.75
CA LYS A 743 17.00 4.99 9.16
C LYS A 743 15.72 5.82 9.07
N ARG A 744 15.28 6.13 7.85
CA ARG A 744 14.01 6.83 7.61
C ARG A 744 12.87 5.80 7.56
N LEU A 745 11.96 5.86 8.53
CA LEU A 745 10.79 4.97 8.57
C LEU A 745 9.83 5.28 7.41
N SER A 746 9.37 4.24 6.72
CA SER A 746 8.31 4.35 5.71
C SER A 746 6.92 4.33 6.36
N SER A 747 6.01 5.17 5.87
CA SER A 747 4.60 5.27 6.27
C SER A 747 3.76 4.02 5.95
N VAL A 748 4.27 3.11 5.11
CA VAL A 748 3.47 2.03 4.48
C VAL A 748 3.68 0.65 5.12
N SER A 749 4.70 0.48 5.98
CA SER A 749 5.09 -0.84 6.52
C SER A 749 4.36 -1.21 7.81
N ARG A 750 3.52 -2.25 7.74
CA ARG A 750 2.77 -2.83 8.87
C ARG A 750 2.67 -4.37 8.85
N GLN A 751 3.63 -5.05 8.20
CA GLN A 751 3.84 -6.51 8.35
C GLN A 751 5.26 -6.78 8.89
N GLY A 752 5.49 -7.95 9.49
CA GLY A 752 6.16 -8.03 10.80
C GLY A 752 7.65 -8.43 10.82
N LEU A 753 8.43 -7.66 11.59
CA LEU A 753 9.83 -7.96 11.93
C LEU A 753 9.96 -9.30 12.68
N GLN A 754 8.89 -9.69 13.37
CA GLN A 754 8.74 -10.97 14.07
C GLN A 754 8.81 -12.16 13.10
N GLU A 755 8.21 -12.04 11.92
CA GLU A 755 8.06 -13.14 10.96
C GLU A 755 9.41 -13.46 10.28
N PHE A 756 10.13 -12.41 9.87
CA PHE A 756 11.52 -12.52 9.39
C PHE A 756 12.45 -13.10 10.45
N LYS A 757 12.35 -12.62 11.70
CA LYS A 757 13.15 -13.12 12.84
C LYS A 757 12.91 -14.60 13.11
N ASN A 758 11.65 -15.03 13.08
CA ASN A 758 11.27 -16.43 13.29
C ASN A 758 11.87 -17.35 12.23
N GLU A 759 11.76 -16.98 10.95
CA GLU A 759 12.26 -17.79 9.84
C GLU A 759 13.79 -17.82 9.79
N ALA A 760 14.46 -16.68 10.01
CA ALA A 760 15.92 -16.62 10.05
C ALA A 760 16.50 -17.52 11.16
N TRP A 761 15.88 -17.53 12.35
CA TRP A 761 16.30 -18.38 13.45
C TRP A 761 16.03 -19.87 13.18
N ARG A 762 14.88 -20.21 12.58
CA ARG A 762 14.57 -21.59 12.17
C ARG A 762 15.61 -22.14 11.18
N LEU A 763 15.99 -21.34 10.19
CA LEU A 763 17.04 -21.70 9.24
C LEU A 763 18.41 -21.83 9.91
N TRP A 764 18.69 -21.06 10.96
CA TRP A 764 19.91 -21.17 11.74
C TRP A 764 19.96 -22.44 12.60
N GLU A 765 18.88 -22.79 13.32
CA GLU A 765 18.76 -24.07 14.04
C GLU A 765 18.92 -25.29 13.12
N GLU A 766 18.43 -25.20 11.88
CA GLU A 766 18.52 -26.28 10.88
C GLU A 766 19.90 -26.38 10.19
N ASN A 767 20.89 -25.53 10.51
CA ASN A 767 22.14 -25.34 9.75
C ASN A 767 21.91 -24.98 8.26
N ARG A 768 20.79 -24.33 7.95
CA ARG A 768 20.32 -23.98 6.61
C ARG A 768 20.30 -22.48 6.35
N VAL A 769 20.96 -21.67 7.17
CA VAL A 769 20.90 -20.20 7.03
C VAL A 769 21.52 -19.67 5.72
N LEU A 770 22.33 -20.48 5.02
CA LEU A 770 22.77 -20.21 3.64
C LEU A 770 21.61 -20.19 2.62
N ASP A 771 20.48 -20.83 2.92
CA ASP A 771 19.25 -20.72 2.12
C ASP A 771 18.64 -19.30 2.21
N SER A 772 18.96 -18.53 3.25
CA SER A 772 18.58 -17.12 3.38
C SER A 772 19.57 -16.14 2.71
N MET A 773 20.73 -16.62 2.25
CA MET A 773 21.72 -15.79 1.57
C MET A 773 21.29 -15.52 0.14
N ASP A 774 21.10 -14.23 -0.18
CA ASP A 774 20.72 -13.76 -1.51
C ASP A 774 21.64 -14.31 -2.61
N GLN A 775 21.05 -14.64 -3.76
CA GLN A 775 21.77 -15.29 -4.86
C GLN A 775 22.91 -14.42 -5.43
N SER A 776 22.81 -13.09 -5.34
CA SER A 776 23.89 -12.16 -5.74
C SER A 776 25.12 -12.18 -4.81
N LEU A 777 24.94 -12.64 -3.56
CA LEU A 777 26.03 -12.78 -2.59
C LEU A 777 26.74 -14.14 -2.68
N ARG A 778 26.15 -15.13 -3.35
CA ARG A 778 26.73 -16.49 -3.47
C ARG A 778 28.02 -16.57 -4.28
N GLU A 779 28.29 -15.57 -5.13
CA GLU A 779 29.50 -15.50 -5.97
C GLU A 779 30.58 -14.57 -5.39
N SER A 780 30.25 -13.75 -4.39
CA SER A 780 31.11 -12.67 -3.87
C SER A 780 31.37 -12.70 -2.37
N CYS A 781 30.54 -13.40 -1.59
CA CYS A 781 30.63 -13.46 -0.13
C CYS A 781 31.35 -14.72 0.34
N ASN A 782 32.26 -14.58 1.31
CA ASN A 782 32.85 -15.72 2.00
C ASN A 782 31.79 -16.37 2.91
N VAL A 783 31.56 -17.68 2.73
CA VAL A 783 30.51 -18.45 3.43
C VAL A 783 30.71 -18.41 4.96
N ASP A 784 31.94 -18.55 5.44
CA ASP A 784 32.26 -18.54 6.86
C ASP A 784 32.05 -17.15 7.47
N GLN A 785 32.40 -16.08 6.74
CA GLN A 785 32.09 -14.71 7.13
C GLN A 785 30.58 -14.44 7.20
N PHE A 786 29.79 -14.97 6.25
CA PHE A 786 28.33 -14.87 6.30
C PHE A 786 27.75 -15.57 7.55
N LEU A 787 28.14 -16.83 7.78
CA LEU A 787 27.72 -17.61 8.96
C LEU A 787 28.10 -16.91 10.28
N LYS A 788 29.30 -16.33 10.33
CA LYS A 788 29.81 -15.54 11.46
C LYS A 788 28.99 -14.27 11.69
N CYS A 789 28.69 -13.49 10.65
CA CYS A 789 27.83 -12.32 10.73
C CYS A 789 26.42 -12.66 11.22
N VAL A 790 25.85 -13.78 10.77
CA VAL A 790 24.55 -14.29 11.25
C VAL A 790 24.59 -14.66 12.73
N ASN A 791 25.62 -15.39 13.19
CA ASN A 791 25.81 -15.71 14.61
C ASN A 791 25.88 -14.44 15.48
N ILE A 792 26.69 -13.47 15.06
CA ILE A 792 26.84 -12.18 15.76
C ILE A 792 25.50 -11.42 15.76
N ALA A 793 24.76 -11.40 14.65
CA ALA A 793 23.44 -10.78 14.59
C ALA A 793 22.45 -11.39 15.60
N PHE A 794 22.47 -12.72 15.79
CA PHE A 794 21.64 -13.38 16.81
C PHE A 794 22.06 -13.11 18.25
N LEU A 795 23.35 -12.87 18.50
CA LEU A 795 23.82 -12.39 19.81
C LEU A 795 23.37 -10.94 20.08
N CYS A 796 23.35 -10.08 19.05
CA CYS A 796 22.91 -8.68 19.18
C CYS A 796 21.41 -8.51 19.48
N VAL A 797 20.56 -9.49 19.13
CA VAL A 797 19.09 -9.42 19.27
C VAL A 797 18.53 -10.27 20.41
N GLN A 798 19.37 -10.73 21.35
CA GLN A 798 18.93 -11.42 22.56
C GLN A 798 17.96 -10.55 23.39
N GLU A 799 16.98 -11.17 24.04
CA GLU A 799 15.96 -10.44 24.78
C GLU A 799 16.56 -9.77 26.04
N ASP A 800 17.31 -10.53 26.83
CA ASP A 800 18.08 -10.01 27.97
C ASP A 800 19.23 -9.12 27.47
N PRO A 801 19.32 -7.83 27.88
CA PRO A 801 20.45 -6.98 27.58
C PRO A 801 21.81 -7.53 28.03
N ASN A 802 21.84 -8.37 29.07
CA ASN A 802 23.07 -9.00 29.59
C ASN A 802 23.59 -10.14 28.70
N ASP A 803 22.71 -10.76 27.90
CA ASP A 803 23.10 -11.79 26.92
C ASP A 803 23.63 -11.17 25.61
N ARG A 804 23.56 -9.83 25.45
CA ARG A 804 24.07 -9.11 24.27
C ARG A 804 25.55 -8.77 24.42
N PRO A 805 26.39 -8.99 23.40
CA PRO A 805 27.79 -8.60 23.43
C PRO A 805 27.93 -7.07 23.36
N HIS A 806 28.87 -6.51 24.14
CA HIS A 806 29.28 -5.11 23.98
C HIS A 806 29.81 -4.83 22.57
N MET A 807 29.65 -3.59 22.09
CA MET A 807 30.06 -3.19 20.74
C MET A 807 31.56 -3.40 20.47
N SER A 808 32.41 -3.24 21.49
CA SER A 808 33.84 -3.60 21.43
C SER A 808 34.04 -5.07 21.07
N ASN A 809 33.24 -5.96 21.68
CA ASN A 809 33.34 -7.40 21.48
C ASN A 809 32.84 -7.76 20.07
N ILE A 810 31.76 -7.11 19.60
CA ILE A 810 31.25 -7.28 18.22
C ILE A 810 32.32 -6.91 17.20
N ILE A 811 33.02 -5.78 17.36
CA ILE A 811 34.12 -5.37 16.46
C ILE A 811 35.23 -6.42 16.48
N THR A 812 35.70 -6.85 17.66
CA THR A 812 36.73 -7.90 17.75
C THR A 812 36.29 -9.25 17.19
N MET A 813 35.00 -9.59 17.28
CA MET A 813 34.45 -10.80 16.68
C MET A 813 34.44 -10.68 15.16
N LEU A 814 34.03 -9.55 14.59
CA LEU A 814 34.02 -9.33 13.13
C LEU A 814 35.45 -9.36 12.55
N ASP A 815 36.36 -8.59 13.13
CA ASP A 815 37.73 -8.37 12.60
C ASP A 815 38.66 -9.59 12.75
N SER A 816 38.44 -10.46 13.74
CA SER A 816 39.33 -11.61 14.01
C SER A 816 38.89 -12.88 13.28
N GLU A 817 39.75 -13.45 12.42
CA GLU A 817 39.49 -14.73 11.74
C GLU A 817 39.41 -15.94 12.67
N ILE A 818 39.97 -15.84 13.89
CA ILE A 818 40.16 -16.97 14.84
C ILE A 818 39.28 -16.81 16.10
N ALA A 819 38.48 -15.74 16.21
CA ALA A 819 37.63 -15.52 17.38
C ALA A 819 36.47 -16.53 17.45
N THR A 820 36.45 -17.35 18.50
CA THR A 820 35.32 -18.24 18.83
C THR A 820 34.09 -17.41 19.21
N VAL A 821 33.10 -17.34 18.31
CA VAL A 821 31.84 -16.62 18.55
C VAL A 821 30.93 -17.46 19.46
N PRO A 822 30.38 -16.89 20.56
CA PRO A 822 29.44 -17.60 21.43
C PRO A 822 28.19 -18.07 20.67
N THR A 823 27.65 -19.23 21.04
CA THR A 823 26.38 -19.71 20.48
C THR A 823 25.21 -18.88 21.05
N PRO A 824 24.37 -18.24 20.22
CA PRO A 824 23.21 -17.48 20.68
C PRO A 824 22.16 -18.40 21.34
N ARG A 825 21.42 -17.86 22.32
CA ARG A 825 20.24 -18.54 22.89
C ARG A 825 19.01 -18.33 22.00
N GLN A 826 18.04 -19.23 22.11
CA GLN A 826 16.76 -19.13 21.40
C GLN A 826 16.03 -17.84 21.80
N PRO A 827 15.80 -16.89 20.87
CA PRO A 827 15.06 -15.68 21.16
C PRO A 827 13.58 -15.99 21.37
N ALA A 828 12.92 -15.30 22.31
CA ALA A 828 11.54 -15.59 22.73
C ALA A 828 10.45 -15.34 21.65
N PHE A 829 10.82 -14.93 20.43
CA PHE A 829 9.88 -14.80 19.31
C PHE A 829 9.44 -16.15 18.70
N ILE A 830 10.15 -17.25 19.00
CA ILE A 830 9.85 -18.60 18.50
C ILE A 830 8.66 -19.24 19.23
N LEU A 831 7.54 -19.38 18.52
CA LEU A 831 6.39 -20.17 18.97
C LEU A 831 6.72 -21.67 19.00
N ARG A 832 6.70 -22.25 20.21
CA ARG A 832 6.74 -23.71 20.43
C ARG A 832 5.50 -24.38 19.84
N LYS A 833 5.60 -24.86 18.60
CA LYS A 833 4.58 -25.72 17.96
C LYS A 833 4.66 -27.12 18.59
N GLY A 834 3.66 -27.47 19.39
CA GLY A 834 3.64 -28.76 20.10
C GLY A 834 3.44 -29.96 19.18
N LEU A 835 4.03 -31.09 19.57
CA LEU A 835 3.69 -32.44 19.09
C LEU A 835 3.30 -33.32 20.28
N SER A 836 2.41 -34.27 20.04
CA SER A 836 1.56 -34.85 21.08
C SER A 836 2.22 -35.97 21.89
N SER A 837 1.95 -35.95 23.20
CA SER A 837 1.78 -37.12 24.09
C SER A 837 2.63 -38.38 23.87
N THR A 838 3.63 -38.58 24.72
CA THR A 838 3.63 -39.71 25.68
C THR A 838 4.73 -39.52 26.72
N ALA A 839 4.42 -39.79 27.99
CA ALA A 839 5.43 -39.79 29.05
C ALA A 839 6.14 -41.15 29.08
N SER A 840 7.46 -41.14 28.97
CA SER A 840 8.30 -42.17 29.60
C SER A 840 9.63 -41.54 30.02
N SER A 841 10.08 -41.92 31.20
CA SER A 841 11.28 -41.37 31.84
C SER A 841 12.55 -42.05 31.35
N SER A 842 13.57 -41.28 30.97
CA SER A 842 14.95 -41.62 31.34
C SER A 842 15.82 -40.36 31.39
N SER A 843 16.69 -40.32 32.38
CA SER A 843 17.73 -39.31 32.53
C SER A 843 19.01 -39.80 31.87
N GLN A 844 19.67 -38.95 31.07
CA GLN A 844 21.12 -38.89 30.96
C GLN A 844 21.58 -37.63 30.22
N ALA A 845 22.68 -37.04 30.70
CA ALA A 845 23.32 -35.90 30.05
C ALA A 845 24.21 -36.38 28.89
N GLN A 846 24.26 -35.61 27.80
CA GLN A 846 25.30 -35.75 26.79
C GLN A 846 25.85 -34.38 26.38
N THR A 847 27.10 -34.15 26.75
CA THR A 847 27.98 -33.11 26.21
C THR A 847 28.27 -33.38 24.74
N ARG A 848 28.41 -32.33 23.91
CA ARG A 848 29.02 -32.46 22.58
C ARG A 848 29.91 -31.25 22.24
N THR A 849 31.17 -31.42 22.64
CA THR A 849 32.46 -30.98 22.05
C THR A 849 32.57 -29.82 21.06
N GLU A 850 33.66 -29.10 21.26
CA GLU A 850 34.22 -27.99 20.48
C GLU A 850 34.53 -28.33 19.01
N TRP A 851 34.61 -27.29 18.18
CA TRP A 851 35.07 -27.36 16.80
C TRP A 851 36.58 -27.13 16.74
N THR A 852 37.35 -28.15 16.37
CA THR A 852 38.79 -28.02 16.07
C THR A 852 39.02 -28.11 14.56
N SER A 853 39.81 -27.17 14.04
CA SER A 853 40.26 -27.18 12.66
C SER A 853 41.39 -28.20 12.44
N SER A 854 41.36 -28.89 11.31
CA SER A 854 42.54 -29.61 10.81
C SER A 854 42.59 -29.56 9.28
N LEU A 855 43.71 -29.04 8.76
CA LEU A 855 44.11 -29.16 7.37
C LEU A 855 44.59 -30.60 7.12
N GLY A 856 44.31 -31.13 5.94
CA GLY A 856 44.76 -32.45 5.49
C GLY A 856 44.77 -32.53 3.97
N GLU A 857 45.93 -32.31 3.36
CA GLU A 857 46.13 -32.40 1.91
C GLU A 857 46.27 -33.84 1.39
N THR A 858 46.17 -33.96 0.07
CA THR A 858 46.75 -34.98 -0.85
C THR A 858 46.08 -36.34 -1.11
N SER A 859 46.02 -36.63 -2.43
CA SER A 859 45.81 -37.91 -3.14
C SER A 859 44.37 -38.48 -3.11
N ILE A 860 43.77 -38.84 -4.25
CA ILE A 860 44.31 -39.16 -5.60
C ILE A 860 43.72 -38.22 -6.66
#